data_AF-A0A525IRF6-F1
#
_entry.id   AF-A0A525IRF6-F1
#
_cell.length_a   1.000
_cell.length_b   1.000
_cell.length_c   1.000
_cell.angle_alpha   90.00
_cell.angle_beta   90.00
_cell.angle_gamma   90.00
#
_symmetry.space_group_name_H-M   'P 1'
#
loop_
_entity.id
_entity.type
_entity.pdbx_description
1 polymer ?
#
loop_
_entity_poly.entity_id
_entity_poly.type
_entity_poly.pdbx_seq_one_letter_code
_entity_poly.pdbx_strand_id
1 'polypeptide(L)'
;MPIERAGPASSDASAGQIAISPDNPCPFLRALVAGGFVGGHVPLATLSHTVEAATGERGLAERLAGVKTYLVALIANGLSPLRLLRSWWSGAVLDELRDGPLDKHGVGSRILDATARVNETEIERLAGFGSDYRDPWGKTERGLTAGEITAYMNANFERAKDKRRWFDRKLMDGEWPVLLNIMGKGDGEQRYLSVAEVRTLFVDRLLPERIAARLTSRPASAPRAVVVLGKIALVAAAFGLAVIVAIAEFPDQLQKFLPPLAQLLPPPLPEPAPIKEARWLDQNWSMEDRHWFHHASQGTVTFPVPYALFVALERPGIHLFTEPGLLKDSEYLERFGFLPSPKTIHTDEATLHRFGYYASDARTEPAPPSVAGFIPTQAENFDGLPVGFARMPGASDPTTGKPQPEMIGLTCAACHTGHINYKGVSVRFDGGPGMVDLLKLELATGQSILSTLYLPGRFKRFATRVLGQGATPAERDELKKTLARGGDLVLGQVKALKKALGDKHQIDTEEGYGRLDALNRIGNQVFATDMAISGLPEFEKNLHARDAPVSFPPIWTVPWLSWAQYDASIGQPLIRNAGEALGVSARLNLSPDAPKESLFRSSVALENLLRIEDMLRGPNPFGQNPKGFGGLQPPKWPSQIFSNDPAWKIDTERASKGRAIYADICVECHLGPVNDPVFDAQFPDKSVWKPEHWDANGPVLKPVQKPVEVMGTDPAQANVLVSRKVDLPGFLDLQPARDMQPAGDAGKVSDCADLPLPSTYSSTEMPYAIALMTVVELVSRKWMKDNHVSEANEKQLWGFRKNCPNPEKDLHYRARPLNGVWATAPYLHNGSVPSLWWMLMPAAQRPKQFCMGFRDYDPQQVGFHVEAGEVPKCRNGETLFSATPPGSPVDGNSNLGHSLEAPPGEGPHEHKKGVIGRLLSDEERKDLIEYLKTL
;
A
#
# COMPACT_ATOMS: atom_id res chain seq x y z
N MET A 1 31.68 -39.68 -46.59
CA MET A 1 32.25 -38.65 -47.50
C MET A 1 32.58 -37.42 -46.67
N PRO A 2 33.63 -36.66 -47.03
CA PRO A 2 34.72 -36.36 -46.10
C PRO A 2 34.70 -34.96 -45.47
N ILE A 3 35.37 -34.89 -44.31
CA ILE A 3 36.30 -33.84 -43.83
C ILE A 3 36.18 -32.46 -44.49
N GLU A 4 35.80 -31.44 -43.72
CA GLU A 4 36.21 -30.06 -43.99
C GLU A 4 36.55 -29.25 -42.72
N ARG A 5 37.87 -29.18 -42.50
CA ARG A 5 38.68 -28.05 -42.03
C ARG A 5 38.36 -27.36 -40.70
N ALA A 6 39.23 -27.66 -39.74
CA ALA A 6 39.65 -26.76 -38.68
C ALA A 6 40.08 -25.38 -39.24
N GLY A 7 39.54 -24.31 -38.65
CA GLY A 7 40.04 -22.93 -38.73
C GLY A 7 40.89 -22.57 -37.50
N PRO A 8 41.76 -21.55 -37.58
CA PRO A 8 43.04 -21.51 -36.88
C PRO A 8 42.91 -21.13 -35.40
N ALA A 9 43.69 -21.83 -34.57
CA ALA A 9 44.05 -21.36 -33.24
C ALA A 9 44.78 -20.01 -33.35
N SER A 10 44.21 -18.95 -32.77
CA SER A 10 44.93 -17.70 -32.60
C SER A 10 45.95 -17.86 -31.48
N SER A 11 47.20 -18.00 -31.90
CA SER A 11 48.42 -17.97 -31.10
C SER A 11 48.57 -16.62 -30.38
N ASP A 12 48.43 -16.64 -29.06
CA ASP A 12 48.92 -15.62 -28.12
C ASP A 12 49.31 -16.32 -26.80
N ALA A 13 49.95 -17.49 -26.90
CA ALA A 13 50.56 -18.15 -25.75
C ALA A 13 52.06 -17.82 -25.76
N SER A 14 52.52 -17.13 -24.72
CA SER A 14 53.95 -17.03 -24.45
C SER A 14 54.51 -18.45 -24.23
N ALA A 15 55.77 -18.69 -24.61
CA ALA A 15 56.36 -20.03 -24.59
C ALA A 15 56.24 -20.68 -23.18
N GLY A 16 55.36 -21.69 -23.05
CA GLY A 16 55.12 -22.45 -21.81
C GLY A 16 53.73 -22.33 -21.19
N GLN A 17 52.84 -21.46 -21.68
CA GLN A 17 51.46 -21.31 -21.17
C GLN A 17 50.46 -22.24 -21.86
N ILE A 18 49.45 -22.71 -21.12
CA ILE A 18 48.31 -23.43 -21.69
C ILE A 18 47.46 -22.45 -22.52
N ALA A 19 46.98 -22.89 -23.70
CA ALA A 19 46.09 -22.08 -24.54
C ALA A 19 44.75 -21.81 -23.83
N ILE A 20 44.27 -20.57 -23.91
CA ILE A 20 43.09 -20.09 -23.16
C ILE A 20 42.01 -19.66 -24.14
N SER A 21 40.76 -20.01 -23.86
CA SER A 21 39.64 -19.60 -24.70
C SER A 21 39.49 -18.08 -24.81
N PRO A 22 39.23 -17.54 -26.02
CA PRO A 22 38.80 -16.16 -26.18
C PRO A 22 37.46 -15.90 -25.46
N ASP A 23 36.65 -16.92 -25.22
CA ASP A 23 35.32 -16.82 -24.61
C ASP A 23 35.33 -16.82 -23.07
N ASN A 24 36.50 -16.74 -22.43
CA ASN A 24 36.64 -16.51 -21.00
C ASN A 24 36.80 -15.00 -20.70
N PRO A 25 35.79 -14.30 -20.15
CA PRO A 25 35.86 -12.87 -19.90
C PRO A 25 36.57 -12.51 -18.57
N CYS A 26 37.00 -13.49 -17.77
CA CYS A 26 37.59 -13.25 -16.45
C CYS A 26 39.13 -13.32 -16.48
N PRO A 27 39.85 -12.22 -16.24
CA PRO A 27 41.32 -12.18 -16.32
C PRO A 27 42.00 -13.09 -15.28
N PHE A 28 41.40 -13.21 -14.09
CA PHE A 28 41.93 -14.09 -13.03
C PHE A 28 41.81 -15.57 -13.39
N LEU A 29 40.66 -15.99 -13.93
CA LEU A 29 40.46 -17.37 -14.38
C LEU A 29 41.34 -17.69 -15.61
N ARG A 30 41.52 -16.73 -16.52
CA ARG A 30 42.47 -16.85 -17.63
C ARG A 30 43.88 -17.13 -17.12
N ALA A 31 44.35 -16.40 -16.11
CA ALA A 31 45.68 -16.62 -15.54
C ALA A 31 45.82 -17.97 -14.79
N LEU A 32 44.76 -18.43 -14.12
CA LEU A 32 44.74 -19.76 -13.50
C LEU A 32 44.84 -20.89 -14.55
N VAL A 33 44.15 -20.74 -15.68
CA VAL A 33 44.24 -21.70 -16.80
C VAL A 33 45.61 -21.62 -17.47
N ALA A 34 46.10 -20.40 -17.77
CA ALA A 34 47.41 -20.16 -18.38
C ALA A 34 48.55 -20.82 -17.60
N GLY A 35 48.53 -20.68 -16.27
CA GLY A 35 49.52 -21.20 -15.34
C GLY A 35 49.33 -22.66 -14.95
N GLY A 36 48.32 -23.36 -15.50
CA GLY A 36 48.07 -24.78 -15.21
C GLY A 36 47.53 -25.08 -13.82
N PHE A 37 47.01 -24.08 -13.11
CA PHE A 37 46.40 -24.26 -11.79
C PHE A 37 45.01 -24.92 -11.88
N VAL A 38 44.28 -24.64 -12.98
CA VAL A 38 43.01 -25.30 -13.34
C VAL A 38 42.95 -25.54 -14.86
N GLY A 39 42.15 -26.50 -15.31
CA GLY A 39 41.88 -26.69 -16.75
C GLY A 39 40.71 -25.83 -17.24
N GLY A 40 40.49 -25.78 -18.56
CA GLY A 40 39.33 -25.11 -19.18
C GLY A 40 37.97 -25.72 -18.77
N HIS A 41 37.99 -26.96 -18.28
CA HIS A 41 36.87 -27.62 -17.60
C HIS A 41 37.28 -27.99 -16.18
N VAL A 42 36.58 -27.50 -15.16
CA VAL A 42 36.99 -27.67 -13.76
C VAL A 42 35.81 -28.01 -12.84
N PRO A 43 35.88 -29.08 -12.04
CA PRO A 43 34.88 -29.35 -11.01
C PRO A 43 34.70 -28.16 -10.06
N LEU A 44 33.47 -27.81 -9.72
CA LEU A 44 33.16 -26.62 -8.90
C LEU A 44 33.89 -26.62 -7.55
N ALA A 45 34.05 -27.80 -6.93
CA ALA A 45 34.80 -27.94 -5.69
C ALA A 45 36.30 -27.64 -5.88
N THR A 46 36.90 -28.09 -6.98
CA THR A 46 38.30 -27.81 -7.32
C THR A 46 38.50 -26.31 -7.57
N LEU A 47 37.59 -25.68 -8.30
CA LEU A 47 37.64 -24.23 -8.55
C LEU A 47 37.47 -23.43 -7.26
N SER A 48 36.51 -23.81 -6.41
CA SER A 48 36.29 -23.22 -5.08
C SER A 48 37.54 -23.28 -4.21
N HIS A 49 38.13 -24.48 -4.04
CA HIS A 49 39.34 -24.65 -3.23
C HIS A 49 40.55 -23.90 -3.80
N THR A 50 40.65 -23.78 -5.12
CA THR A 50 41.72 -23.01 -5.77
C THR A 50 41.58 -21.52 -5.45
N VAL A 51 40.36 -20.98 -5.46
CA VAL A 51 40.12 -19.57 -5.11
C VAL A 51 40.27 -19.34 -3.60
N GLU A 52 39.84 -20.28 -2.75
CA GLU A 52 40.12 -20.24 -1.29
C GLU A 52 41.62 -20.06 -1.03
N ALA A 53 42.45 -20.92 -1.63
CA ALA A 53 43.90 -20.84 -1.50
C ALA A 53 44.47 -19.50 -2.02
N ALA A 54 43.95 -18.97 -3.13
CA ALA A 54 44.40 -17.69 -3.67
C ALA A 54 44.17 -16.50 -2.71
N THR A 55 43.08 -16.52 -1.93
CA THR A 55 42.73 -15.41 -1.03
C THR A 55 43.77 -15.18 0.08
N GLY A 56 44.44 -16.24 0.54
CA GLY A 56 45.37 -16.18 1.68
C GLY A 56 44.71 -15.99 3.04
N GLU A 57 43.37 -15.98 3.12
CA GLU A 57 42.59 -15.95 4.35
C GLU A 57 42.66 -17.30 5.08
N ARG A 58 42.40 -17.33 6.39
CA ARG A 58 42.34 -18.58 7.18
C ARG A 58 41.02 -18.73 7.93
N GLY A 59 40.56 -19.97 8.09
CA GLY A 59 39.43 -20.29 8.98
C GLY A 59 38.06 -20.01 8.36
N LEU A 60 37.19 -19.27 9.04
CA LEU A 60 35.80 -19.09 8.61
C LEU A 60 35.67 -18.17 7.39
N ALA A 61 36.56 -17.18 7.26
CA ALA A 61 36.65 -16.29 6.10
C ALA A 61 37.09 -17.03 4.82
N GLU A 62 38.05 -17.95 4.94
CA GLU A 62 38.50 -18.84 3.87
C GLU A 62 37.34 -19.70 3.33
N ARG A 63 36.62 -20.41 4.22
CA ARG A 63 35.47 -21.24 3.82
C ARG A 63 34.32 -20.43 3.22
N LEU A 64 34.08 -19.20 3.69
CA LEU A 64 33.07 -18.31 3.10
C LEU A 64 33.45 -17.89 1.68
N ALA A 65 34.74 -17.64 1.40
CA ALA A 65 35.21 -17.30 0.06
C ALA A 65 35.01 -18.46 -0.93
N GLY A 66 35.26 -19.70 -0.49
CA GLY A 66 34.98 -20.89 -1.30
C GLY A 66 33.49 -21.10 -1.59
N VAL A 67 32.64 -21.03 -0.57
CA VAL A 67 31.18 -21.16 -0.77
C VAL A 67 30.65 -20.11 -1.75
N LYS A 68 31.09 -18.85 -1.64
CA LYS A 68 30.72 -17.79 -2.59
C LYS A 68 31.19 -18.14 -4.01
N THR A 69 32.43 -18.58 -4.17
CA THR A 69 33.00 -18.98 -5.47
C THR A 69 32.25 -20.14 -6.09
N TYR A 70 31.90 -21.16 -5.31
CA TYR A 70 31.12 -22.31 -5.74
C TYR A 70 29.75 -21.90 -6.31
N LEU A 71 29.05 -20.98 -5.63
CA LEU A 71 27.74 -20.48 -6.05
C LEU A 71 27.83 -19.65 -7.34
N VAL A 72 28.83 -18.78 -7.46
CA VAL A 72 29.07 -17.98 -8.67
C VAL A 72 29.41 -18.89 -9.86
N ALA A 73 30.29 -19.87 -9.65
CA ALA A 73 30.71 -20.81 -10.69
C ALA A 73 29.57 -21.72 -11.15
N LEU A 74 28.60 -22.04 -10.29
CA LEU A 74 27.43 -22.86 -10.64
C LEU A 74 26.56 -22.22 -11.72
N ILE A 75 26.36 -20.89 -11.64
CA ILE A 75 25.51 -20.14 -12.59
C ILE A 75 26.31 -19.55 -13.77
N ALA A 76 27.63 -19.64 -13.75
CA ALA A 76 28.52 -18.93 -14.68
C ALA A 76 28.31 -19.31 -16.15
N ASN A 77 27.94 -20.57 -16.45
CA ASN A 77 27.66 -21.06 -17.80
C ASN A 77 26.17 -20.94 -18.23
N GLY A 78 25.27 -20.42 -17.38
CA GLY A 78 23.85 -20.18 -17.71
C GLY A 78 22.85 -20.62 -16.64
N LEU A 79 21.63 -20.07 -16.70
CA LEU A 79 20.56 -20.27 -15.71
C LEU A 79 19.51 -21.33 -16.08
N SER A 80 19.57 -21.89 -17.29
CA SER A 80 18.60 -22.93 -17.70
C SER A 80 18.80 -24.22 -16.90
N PRO A 81 17.74 -25.01 -16.60
CA PRO A 81 17.85 -26.25 -15.83
C PRO A 81 18.90 -27.23 -16.38
N LEU A 82 18.97 -27.40 -17.70
CA LEU A 82 19.94 -28.27 -18.37
C LEU A 82 21.39 -27.80 -18.20
N ARG A 83 21.63 -26.48 -18.24
CA ARG A 83 22.98 -25.91 -18.05
C ARG A 83 23.41 -25.95 -16.59
N LEU A 84 22.51 -25.72 -15.64
CA LEU A 84 22.78 -25.89 -14.20
C LEU A 84 23.08 -27.35 -13.87
N LEU A 85 22.32 -28.31 -14.44
CA LEU A 85 22.59 -29.75 -14.34
C LEU A 85 23.96 -30.11 -14.94
N ARG A 86 24.33 -29.55 -16.10
CA ARG A 86 25.64 -29.76 -16.72
C ARG A 86 26.76 -29.22 -15.82
N SER A 87 26.69 -27.96 -15.39
CA SER A 87 27.66 -27.35 -14.47
C SER A 87 27.80 -28.12 -13.15
N TRP A 88 26.73 -28.78 -12.71
CA TRP A 88 26.70 -29.64 -11.52
C TRP A 88 27.44 -30.98 -11.70
N TRP A 89 27.23 -31.67 -12.83
CA TRP A 89 27.86 -32.98 -13.07
C TRP A 89 29.29 -32.89 -13.58
N SER A 90 29.57 -31.91 -14.45
CA SER A 90 30.85 -31.80 -15.13
C SER A 90 31.76 -30.75 -14.48
N GLY A 91 31.19 -29.70 -13.88
CA GLY A 91 31.92 -28.54 -13.38
C GLY A 91 31.75 -27.31 -14.25
N ALA A 92 32.41 -26.20 -13.89
CA ALA A 92 32.40 -24.98 -14.68
C ALA A 92 33.23 -25.15 -15.96
N VAL A 93 32.65 -24.75 -17.09
CA VAL A 93 33.35 -24.69 -18.39
C VAL A 93 33.87 -23.27 -18.55
N LEU A 94 35.11 -23.04 -18.15
CA LEU A 94 35.73 -21.71 -18.16
C LEU A 94 35.86 -21.15 -19.58
N ASP A 95 35.84 -22.04 -20.57
CA ASP A 95 35.91 -21.72 -21.99
C ASP A 95 34.57 -21.32 -22.62
N GLU A 96 33.43 -21.50 -21.93
CA GLU A 96 32.07 -21.17 -22.41
C GLU A 96 31.39 -20.13 -21.49
N LEU A 97 32.14 -19.14 -20.99
CA LEU A 97 31.63 -18.11 -20.06
C LEU A 97 31.04 -16.89 -20.79
N ARG A 98 31.39 -16.72 -22.07
CA ARG A 98 30.85 -15.67 -22.94
C ARG A 98 29.33 -15.79 -23.04
N ASP A 99 28.65 -14.65 -23.03
CA ASP A 99 27.18 -14.56 -23.09
C ASP A 99 26.45 -15.26 -21.92
N GLY A 100 27.20 -15.66 -20.89
CA GLY A 100 26.65 -16.12 -19.61
C GLY A 100 26.07 -14.97 -18.78
N PRO A 101 25.31 -15.28 -17.71
CA PRO A 101 24.64 -14.28 -16.87
C PRO A 101 25.60 -13.32 -16.14
N LEU A 102 26.89 -13.66 -16.09
CA LEU A 102 27.95 -12.88 -15.44
C LEU A 102 28.88 -12.15 -16.42
N ASP A 103 28.74 -12.37 -17.74
CA ASP A 103 29.50 -11.62 -18.75
C ASP A 103 28.97 -10.19 -18.84
N LYS A 104 29.86 -9.21 -18.70
CA LYS A 104 29.54 -7.78 -18.79
C LYS A 104 29.66 -7.23 -20.22
N HIS A 105 30.05 -8.02 -21.21
CA HIS A 105 30.26 -7.59 -22.60
C HIS A 105 31.10 -6.32 -22.75
N GLY A 106 32.15 -6.19 -21.93
CA GLY A 106 33.03 -5.01 -21.93
C GLY A 106 32.48 -3.77 -21.22
N VAL A 107 31.32 -3.82 -20.54
CA VAL A 107 30.77 -2.67 -19.78
C VAL A 107 31.56 -2.34 -18.51
N GLY A 108 32.38 -3.27 -18.01
CA GLY A 108 33.18 -3.12 -16.79
C GLY A 108 34.45 -2.28 -16.95
N SER A 109 35.62 -2.93 -16.94
CA SER A 109 36.91 -2.23 -17.04
C SER A 109 37.25 -1.72 -18.43
N ARG A 110 36.72 -2.39 -19.46
CA ARG A 110 37.13 -2.28 -20.89
C ARG A 110 38.58 -2.67 -21.19
N ILE A 111 39.36 -3.03 -20.17
CA ILE A 111 40.70 -3.61 -20.37
C ILE A 111 40.57 -4.93 -21.13
N LEU A 112 39.53 -5.72 -20.85
CA LEU A 112 39.02 -6.73 -21.77
C LEU A 112 37.79 -6.16 -22.47
N ASP A 113 37.82 -6.12 -23.79
CA ASP A 113 36.70 -5.65 -24.60
C ASP A 113 35.59 -6.72 -24.73
N ALA A 114 34.55 -6.39 -25.50
CA ALA A 114 33.43 -7.30 -25.78
C ALA A 114 33.82 -8.53 -26.63
N THR A 115 35.08 -8.65 -27.05
CA THR A 115 35.66 -9.80 -27.73
C THR A 115 36.79 -10.45 -26.90
N ALA A 116 36.90 -10.05 -25.62
CA ALA A 116 37.93 -10.47 -24.67
C ALA A 116 39.37 -10.27 -25.17
N ARG A 117 39.57 -9.24 -26.00
CA ARG A 117 40.90 -8.73 -26.37
C ARG A 117 41.34 -7.67 -25.39
N VAL A 118 42.64 -7.64 -25.11
CA VAL A 118 43.21 -6.68 -24.17
C VAL A 118 43.37 -5.34 -24.87
N ASN A 119 42.84 -4.27 -24.26
CA ASN A 119 43.08 -2.90 -24.66
C ASN A 119 44.03 -2.22 -23.66
N GLU A 120 45.31 -2.11 -24.02
CA GLU A 120 46.34 -1.54 -23.14
C GLU A 120 46.11 -0.05 -22.82
N THR A 121 45.41 0.72 -23.67
CA THR A 121 45.11 2.13 -23.35
C THR A 121 44.16 2.26 -22.15
N GLU A 122 43.36 1.23 -21.86
CA GLU A 122 42.50 1.21 -20.68
C GLU A 122 43.28 0.90 -19.38
N ILE A 123 44.49 0.34 -19.49
CA ILE A 123 45.43 0.15 -18.38
C ILE A 123 46.10 1.48 -18.04
N GLU A 124 46.48 2.27 -19.05
CA GLU A 124 46.95 3.65 -18.85
C GLU A 124 45.87 4.52 -18.19
N ARG A 125 44.62 4.38 -18.63
CA ARG A 125 43.49 5.05 -18.00
C ARG A 125 43.31 4.61 -16.55
N LEU A 126 43.41 3.32 -16.24
CA LEU A 126 43.38 2.82 -14.85
C LEU A 126 44.48 3.49 -14.00
N ALA A 127 45.69 3.62 -14.54
CA ALA A 127 46.81 4.30 -13.87
C ALA A 127 46.50 5.77 -13.53
N GLY A 128 45.70 6.44 -14.37
CA GLY A 128 45.24 7.81 -14.16
C GLY A 128 44.34 8.01 -12.94
N PHE A 129 43.68 6.96 -12.44
CA PHE A 129 42.87 7.00 -11.20
C PHE A 129 43.67 6.65 -9.94
N GLY A 130 44.89 6.11 -10.09
CA GLY A 130 45.70 5.67 -8.97
C GLY A 130 46.55 6.74 -8.32
N SER A 131 47.32 6.32 -7.33
CA SER A 131 48.34 7.11 -6.63
C SER A 131 49.64 6.31 -6.51
N ASP A 132 50.72 6.97 -6.11
CA ASP A 132 52.03 6.32 -5.92
C ASP A 132 52.11 5.76 -4.49
N TYR A 133 52.35 4.45 -4.38
CA TYR A 133 52.42 3.71 -3.12
C TYR A 133 53.81 3.08 -2.95
N ARG A 134 54.24 2.91 -1.71
CA ARG A 134 55.43 2.11 -1.40
C ARG A 134 55.04 0.64 -1.32
N ASP A 135 55.74 -0.19 -2.06
CA ASP A 135 55.60 -1.63 -1.96
C ASP A 135 56.25 -2.17 -0.67
N PRO A 136 55.96 -3.44 -0.29
CA PRO A 136 56.54 -4.05 0.91
C PRO A 136 58.07 -4.15 0.91
N TRP A 137 58.74 -3.88 -0.21
CA TRP A 137 60.19 -3.89 -0.38
C TRP A 137 60.79 -2.46 -0.44
N GLY A 138 59.96 -1.43 -0.26
CA GLY A 138 60.36 -0.03 -0.18
C GLY A 138 60.45 0.70 -1.53
N LYS A 139 60.05 0.09 -2.64
CA LYS A 139 60.03 0.71 -3.97
C LYS A 139 58.68 1.41 -4.21
N THR A 140 58.71 2.58 -4.85
CA THR A 140 57.49 3.29 -5.23
C THR A 140 56.89 2.68 -6.50
N GLU A 141 55.59 2.39 -6.50
CA GLU A 141 54.83 1.91 -7.66
C GLU A 141 53.42 2.53 -7.71
N ARG A 142 52.82 2.56 -8.91
CA ARG A 142 51.46 3.08 -9.11
C ARG A 142 50.41 2.03 -8.72
N GLY A 143 49.43 2.42 -7.91
CA GLY A 143 48.38 1.54 -7.43
C GLY A 143 47.04 2.23 -7.20
N LEU A 144 45.99 1.45 -6.93
CA LEU A 144 44.66 1.95 -6.59
C LEU A 144 44.13 1.32 -5.30
N THR A 145 43.72 2.14 -4.34
CA THR A 145 42.97 1.76 -3.13
C THR A 145 41.49 1.47 -3.44
N ALA A 146 40.74 0.96 -2.45
CA ALA A 146 39.31 0.69 -2.61
C ALA A 146 38.50 1.93 -3.05
N GLY A 147 38.83 3.11 -2.52
CA GLY A 147 38.20 4.37 -2.90
C GLY A 147 38.48 4.77 -4.36
N GLU A 148 39.74 4.66 -4.80
CA GLU A 148 40.15 4.97 -6.17
C GLU A 148 39.60 3.96 -7.19
N ILE A 149 39.53 2.68 -6.82
CA ILE A 149 38.84 1.65 -7.60
C ILE A 149 37.36 2.00 -7.76
N THR A 150 36.69 2.46 -6.69
CA THR A 150 35.29 2.88 -6.74
C THR A 150 35.11 4.07 -7.69
N ALA A 151 36.00 5.05 -7.66
CA ALA A 151 35.99 6.19 -8.58
C ALA A 151 36.19 5.74 -10.05
N TYR A 152 37.15 4.84 -10.30
CA TYR A 152 37.40 4.24 -11.61
C TYR A 152 36.16 3.50 -12.14
N MET A 153 35.50 2.71 -11.28
CA MET A 153 34.27 1.98 -11.61
C MET A 153 33.09 2.93 -11.88
N ASN A 154 32.90 3.98 -11.08
CA ASN A 154 31.87 5.00 -11.32
C ASN A 154 32.05 5.64 -12.70
N ALA A 155 33.27 6.07 -13.02
CA ALA A 155 33.58 6.69 -14.30
C ALA A 155 33.37 5.73 -15.49
N ASN A 156 33.68 4.44 -15.32
CA ASN A 156 33.44 3.44 -16.36
C ASN A 156 31.97 3.08 -16.54
N PHE A 157 31.23 2.95 -15.43
CA PHE A 157 29.81 2.68 -15.47
C PHE A 157 29.08 3.82 -16.17
N GLU A 158 29.44 5.08 -15.92
CA GLU A 158 28.85 6.24 -16.59
C GLU A 158 29.20 6.31 -18.08
N ARG A 159 30.45 6.01 -18.43
CA ARG A 159 30.88 5.90 -19.83
C ARG A 159 30.14 4.80 -20.60
N ALA A 160 29.46 3.89 -19.92
CA ALA A 160 28.70 2.78 -20.52
C ALA A 160 27.18 3.01 -20.54
N LYS A 161 26.69 4.23 -20.26
CA LYS A 161 25.24 4.53 -20.14
C LYS A 161 24.34 3.96 -21.24
N ASP A 162 24.82 3.92 -22.49
CA ASP A 162 24.03 3.46 -23.65
C ASP A 162 24.09 1.94 -23.88
N LYS A 163 24.97 1.23 -23.18
CA LYS A 163 25.23 -0.22 -23.34
C LYS A 163 25.14 -1.01 -22.03
N ARG A 164 25.06 -0.32 -20.89
CA ARG A 164 25.01 -0.94 -19.56
C ARG A 164 23.62 -1.47 -19.24
N ARG A 165 23.56 -2.68 -18.69
CA ARG A 165 22.37 -3.24 -18.04
C ARG A 165 22.32 -2.71 -16.61
N TRP A 166 21.10 -2.67 -16.05
CA TRP A 166 20.87 -2.11 -14.71
C TRP A 166 21.67 -2.83 -13.61
N PHE A 167 22.03 -4.11 -13.79
CA PHE A 167 22.79 -4.90 -12.84
C PHE A 167 24.31 -4.96 -13.12
N ASP A 168 24.82 -4.39 -14.22
CA ASP A 168 26.26 -4.45 -14.54
C ASP A 168 27.11 -3.76 -13.47
N ARG A 169 26.55 -2.75 -12.78
CA ARG A 169 27.23 -2.13 -11.64
C ARG A 169 27.47 -3.12 -10.51
N LYS A 170 26.44 -3.90 -10.14
CA LYS A 170 26.54 -4.91 -9.09
C LYS A 170 27.61 -5.96 -9.44
N LEU A 171 27.75 -6.31 -10.72
CA LEU A 171 28.80 -7.21 -11.19
C LEU A 171 30.21 -6.59 -11.06
N MET A 172 30.37 -5.29 -11.29
CA MET A 172 31.64 -4.58 -11.09
C MET A 172 32.03 -4.53 -9.61
N ASP A 173 31.07 -4.25 -8.73
CA ASP A 173 31.26 -4.24 -7.27
C ASP A 173 31.62 -5.65 -6.73
N GLY A 174 31.32 -6.70 -7.49
CA GLY A 174 31.70 -8.09 -7.19
C GLY A 174 33.06 -8.53 -7.72
N GLU A 175 33.72 -7.78 -8.60
CA GLU A 175 34.99 -8.18 -9.24
C GLU A 175 36.20 -7.42 -8.74
N TRP A 176 36.14 -6.08 -8.77
CA TRP A 176 37.30 -5.26 -8.47
C TRP A 176 37.68 -5.25 -6.98
N PRO A 177 36.73 -5.16 -6.03
CA PRO A 177 37.04 -5.35 -4.62
C PRO A 177 37.57 -6.75 -4.31
N VAL A 178 37.09 -7.77 -5.02
CA VAL A 178 37.62 -9.15 -4.89
C VAL A 178 39.06 -9.23 -5.40
N LEU A 179 39.36 -8.58 -6.52
CA LEU A 179 40.72 -8.52 -7.05
C LEU A 179 41.67 -7.76 -6.12
N LEU A 180 41.22 -6.66 -5.51
CA LEU A 180 41.96 -5.94 -4.47
C LEU A 180 42.18 -6.83 -3.22
N ASN A 181 41.20 -7.64 -2.84
CA ASN A 181 41.36 -8.54 -1.69
C ASN A 181 42.37 -9.67 -1.95
N ILE A 182 42.36 -10.23 -3.16
CA ILE A 182 43.25 -11.34 -3.54
C ILE A 182 44.67 -10.82 -3.83
N MET A 183 44.77 -9.81 -4.69
CA MET A 183 46.04 -9.29 -5.24
C MET A 183 46.48 -7.97 -4.61
N GLY A 184 45.77 -7.41 -3.63
CA GLY A 184 46.22 -6.18 -2.98
C GLY A 184 47.56 -6.33 -2.25
N LYS A 185 48.33 -5.25 -2.22
CA LYS A 185 49.51 -5.06 -1.38
C LYS A 185 49.14 -4.13 -0.22
N GLY A 186 49.71 -4.37 0.96
CA GLY A 186 49.38 -3.63 2.19
C GLY A 186 48.09 -4.11 2.86
N ASP A 187 47.75 -3.48 3.99
CA ASP A 187 46.64 -3.87 4.87
C ASP A 187 45.72 -2.68 5.21
N GLY A 188 44.48 -2.98 5.59
CA GLY A 188 43.47 -1.98 5.93
C GLY A 188 43.17 -1.00 4.79
N GLU A 189 42.90 0.25 5.14
CA GLU A 189 42.60 1.34 4.18
C GLU A 189 43.78 1.70 3.26
N GLN A 190 45.00 1.25 3.59
CA GLN A 190 46.21 1.46 2.77
C GLN A 190 46.44 0.31 1.78
N ARG A 191 45.55 -0.70 1.75
CA ARG A 191 45.62 -1.79 0.77
C ARG A 191 45.34 -1.25 -0.63
N TYR A 192 46.27 -1.50 -1.56
CA TYR A 192 46.17 -1.03 -2.95
C TYR A 192 46.44 -2.15 -3.95
N LEU A 193 45.86 -2.03 -5.14
CA LEU A 193 46.05 -2.93 -6.28
C LEU A 193 47.09 -2.32 -7.24
N SER A 194 48.23 -2.98 -7.42
CA SER A 194 49.32 -2.49 -8.30
C SER A 194 48.88 -2.48 -9.76
N VAL A 195 49.06 -1.34 -10.45
CA VAL A 195 48.75 -1.22 -11.88
C VAL A 195 49.64 -2.14 -12.71
N ALA A 196 50.90 -2.32 -12.32
CA ALA A 196 51.83 -3.21 -13.00
C ALA A 196 51.36 -4.67 -12.92
N GLU A 197 50.84 -5.11 -11.77
CA GLU A 197 50.32 -6.47 -11.61
C GLU A 197 48.97 -6.67 -12.28
N VAL A 198 48.13 -5.63 -12.38
CA VAL A 198 46.94 -5.66 -13.23
C VAL A 198 47.35 -5.80 -14.69
N ARG A 199 48.38 -5.08 -15.15
CA ARG A 199 48.91 -5.26 -16.52
C ARG A 199 49.38 -6.70 -16.74
N THR A 200 50.18 -7.25 -15.83
CA THR A 200 50.65 -8.64 -15.91
C THR A 200 49.51 -9.66 -15.91
N LEU A 201 48.46 -9.43 -15.13
CA LEU A 201 47.29 -10.31 -15.10
C LEU A 201 46.50 -10.30 -16.41
N PHE A 202 46.30 -9.11 -17.00
CA PHE A 202 45.47 -8.96 -18.19
C PHE A 202 46.24 -9.25 -19.49
N VAL A 203 47.46 -8.73 -19.62
CA VAL A 203 48.31 -8.84 -20.82
C VAL A 203 49.06 -10.17 -20.83
N ASP A 204 49.86 -10.42 -19.79
CA ASP A 204 50.76 -11.58 -19.74
C ASP A 204 50.05 -12.84 -19.23
N ARG A 205 48.84 -12.69 -18.68
CA ARG A 205 48.01 -13.77 -18.11
C ARG A 205 48.74 -14.54 -17.01
N LEU A 206 49.56 -13.82 -16.23
CA LEU A 206 50.32 -14.37 -15.12
C LEU A 206 49.78 -13.85 -13.79
N LEU A 207 49.78 -14.72 -12.79
CA LEU A 207 49.52 -14.33 -11.40
C LEU A 207 50.81 -13.80 -10.78
N PRO A 208 50.75 -12.77 -9.90
CA PRO A 208 51.92 -12.36 -9.14
C PRO A 208 52.49 -13.51 -8.31
N GLU A 209 53.82 -13.55 -8.14
CA GLU A 209 54.53 -14.66 -7.48
C GLU A 209 53.94 -15.01 -6.11
N ARG A 210 53.53 -14.02 -5.32
CA ARG A 210 52.89 -14.24 -4.01
C ARG A 210 51.59 -15.05 -4.09
N ILE A 211 50.81 -14.87 -5.15
CA ILE A 211 49.53 -15.55 -5.35
C ILE A 211 49.80 -16.95 -5.91
N ALA A 212 50.72 -17.08 -6.86
CA ALA A 212 51.19 -18.37 -7.35
C ALA A 212 51.72 -19.25 -6.21
N ALA A 213 52.50 -18.68 -5.28
CA ALA A 213 53.01 -19.41 -4.11
C ALA A 213 51.88 -19.95 -3.20
N ARG A 214 50.84 -19.14 -2.93
CA ARG A 214 49.65 -19.59 -2.17
C ARG A 214 48.92 -20.75 -2.84
N LEU A 215 48.85 -20.74 -4.17
CA LEU A 215 48.21 -21.79 -4.95
C LEU A 215 49.01 -23.11 -4.97
N THR A 216 50.34 -23.03 -4.83
CA THR A 216 51.21 -24.23 -4.79
C THR A 216 51.24 -24.93 -3.42
N SER A 217 50.85 -24.28 -2.33
CA SER A 217 50.75 -24.90 -1.00
C SER A 217 49.43 -25.68 -0.84
N ARG A 218 49.42 -26.98 -1.16
CA ARG A 218 48.23 -27.86 -1.04
C ARG A 218 48.00 -28.39 0.39
N PRO A 219 46.77 -28.37 0.93
CA PRO A 219 46.31 -29.36 1.91
C PRO A 219 45.72 -30.59 1.21
N ALA A 220 45.90 -31.78 1.81
CA ALA A 220 45.47 -33.07 1.27
C ALA A 220 43.94 -33.28 1.30
N SER A 221 43.40 -33.98 0.28
CA SER A 221 41.98 -34.32 0.14
C SER A 221 41.53 -35.47 1.06
N ALA A 222 40.34 -35.34 1.67
CA ALA A 222 39.69 -36.37 2.50
C ALA A 222 38.88 -37.43 1.68
N PRO A 223 38.55 -38.61 2.25
CA PRO A 223 38.09 -39.79 1.49
C PRO A 223 36.60 -39.78 1.04
N ARG A 224 36.35 -40.51 -0.05
CA ARG A 224 35.13 -40.53 -0.91
C ARG A 224 33.80 -41.00 -0.29
N ALA A 225 33.75 -41.52 0.94
CA ALA A 225 32.51 -42.13 1.47
C ALA A 225 31.53 -41.14 2.13
N VAL A 226 32.02 -40.02 2.68
CA VAL A 226 31.18 -38.95 3.29
C VAL A 226 30.56 -38.02 2.24
N VAL A 227 31.04 -38.12 0.99
CA VAL A 227 30.78 -37.16 -0.09
C VAL A 227 29.39 -37.32 -0.72
N VAL A 228 28.78 -38.51 -0.72
CA VAL A 228 27.50 -38.73 -1.44
C VAL A 228 26.28 -38.26 -0.66
N LEU A 229 26.18 -38.58 0.64
CA LEU A 229 25.13 -38.06 1.53
C LEU A 229 25.30 -36.55 1.79
N GLY A 230 26.55 -36.09 1.92
CA GLY A 230 26.87 -34.67 1.98
C GLY A 230 26.48 -33.91 0.70
N LYS A 231 26.71 -34.50 -0.48
CA LYS A 231 26.32 -33.88 -1.78
C LYS A 231 24.81 -33.77 -1.96
N ILE A 232 24.01 -34.76 -1.55
CA ILE A 232 22.54 -34.67 -1.66
C ILE A 232 21.99 -33.61 -0.68
N ALA A 233 22.51 -33.54 0.55
CA ALA A 233 22.15 -32.50 1.51
C ALA A 233 22.59 -31.10 1.05
N LEU A 234 23.78 -30.97 0.46
CA LEU A 234 24.30 -29.70 -0.08
C LEU A 234 23.55 -29.25 -1.34
N VAL A 235 23.08 -30.19 -2.17
CA VAL A 235 22.25 -29.93 -3.37
C VAL A 235 20.83 -29.52 -2.98
N ALA A 236 20.21 -30.18 -2.01
CA ALA A 236 18.93 -29.76 -1.46
C ALA A 236 19.03 -28.39 -0.76
N ALA A 237 20.13 -28.15 -0.04
CA ALA A 237 20.41 -26.85 0.57
C ALA A 237 20.70 -25.77 -0.49
N ALA A 238 21.42 -26.07 -1.57
CA ALA A 238 21.74 -25.12 -2.63
C ALA A 238 20.53 -24.83 -3.54
N PHE A 239 19.69 -25.83 -3.83
CA PHE A 239 18.42 -25.64 -4.53
C PHE A 239 17.43 -24.87 -3.65
N GLY A 240 17.32 -25.25 -2.37
CA GLY A 240 16.58 -24.48 -1.37
C GLY A 240 17.09 -23.04 -1.27
N LEU A 241 18.40 -22.83 -1.29
CA LEU A 241 19.01 -21.50 -1.23
C LEU A 241 18.84 -20.71 -2.53
N ALA A 242 18.90 -21.33 -3.71
CA ALA A 242 18.62 -20.67 -4.99
C ALA A 242 17.14 -20.29 -5.13
N VAL A 243 16.24 -21.15 -4.64
CA VAL A 243 14.82 -20.81 -4.48
C VAL A 243 14.66 -19.68 -3.47
N ILE A 244 15.37 -19.68 -2.33
CA ILE A 244 15.38 -18.58 -1.36
C ILE A 244 15.93 -17.28 -1.98
N VAL A 245 16.99 -17.33 -2.79
CA VAL A 245 17.57 -16.16 -3.49
C VAL A 245 16.61 -15.62 -4.53
N ALA A 246 15.94 -16.49 -5.29
CA ALA A 246 14.93 -16.09 -6.24
C ALA A 246 13.70 -15.51 -5.52
N ILE A 247 13.27 -16.11 -4.40
CA ILE A 247 12.21 -15.61 -3.50
C ILE A 247 12.60 -14.24 -2.93
N ALA A 248 13.88 -14.06 -2.60
CA ALA A 248 14.43 -12.84 -2.05
C ALA A 248 14.42 -11.69 -3.05
N GLU A 249 15.03 -11.91 -4.21
CA GLU A 249 15.31 -10.84 -5.15
C GLU A 249 14.20 -10.67 -6.21
N PHE A 250 13.33 -11.67 -6.40
CA PHE A 250 12.26 -11.69 -7.42
C PHE A 250 10.94 -12.33 -6.94
N PRO A 251 10.36 -11.89 -5.81
CA PRO A 251 9.16 -12.50 -5.24
C PRO A 251 7.97 -12.53 -6.23
N ASP A 252 7.76 -11.43 -6.97
CA ASP A 252 6.61 -11.27 -7.88
C ASP A 252 6.64 -12.23 -9.08
N GLN A 253 7.82 -12.64 -9.54
CA GLN A 253 7.95 -13.56 -10.67
C GLN A 253 7.69 -15.00 -10.27
N LEU A 254 7.92 -15.37 -9.00
CA LEU A 254 7.81 -16.74 -8.49
C LEU A 254 6.39 -17.14 -8.05
N GLN A 255 5.55 -16.19 -7.61
CA GLN A 255 4.15 -16.48 -7.26
C GLN A 255 3.41 -17.20 -8.40
N LYS A 256 3.76 -16.90 -9.66
CA LYS A 256 3.17 -17.51 -10.86
C LYS A 256 3.56 -18.98 -11.07
N PHE A 257 4.64 -19.45 -10.45
CA PHE A 257 5.22 -20.78 -10.70
C PHE A 257 5.23 -21.71 -9.47
N LEU A 258 4.99 -21.21 -8.24
CA LEU A 258 5.01 -22.01 -7.00
C LEU A 258 3.82 -21.68 -6.06
N PRO A 259 2.62 -22.21 -6.34
CA PRO A 259 1.38 -21.86 -5.63
C PRO A 259 1.38 -22.08 -4.10
N PRO A 260 1.98 -23.14 -3.53
CA PRO A 260 1.98 -23.34 -2.07
C PRO A 260 2.92 -22.39 -1.30
N LEU A 261 3.98 -21.89 -1.96
CA LEU A 261 4.95 -20.96 -1.37
C LEU A 261 4.54 -19.48 -1.58
N ALA A 262 3.55 -19.22 -2.44
CA ALA A 262 3.06 -17.88 -2.75
C ALA A 262 2.58 -17.08 -1.52
N GLN A 263 2.08 -17.77 -0.48
CA GLN A 263 1.61 -17.15 0.77
C GLN A 263 2.73 -16.59 1.66
N LEU A 264 3.98 -17.04 1.44
CA LEU A 264 5.17 -16.54 2.13
C LEU A 264 5.84 -15.37 1.40
N LEU A 265 5.36 -15.02 0.20
CA LEU A 265 5.87 -13.94 -0.62
C LEU A 265 5.11 -12.63 -0.33
N PRO A 266 5.79 -11.47 -0.34
CA PRO A 266 5.13 -10.17 -0.23
C PRO A 266 4.01 -10.04 -1.27
N PRO A 267 2.88 -9.37 -0.94
CA PRO A 267 1.85 -9.12 -1.93
C PRO A 267 2.46 -8.32 -3.10
N PRO A 268 2.10 -8.63 -4.35
CA PRO A 268 2.56 -7.83 -5.48
C PRO A 268 1.99 -6.43 -5.33
N LEU A 269 2.86 -5.43 -5.44
CA LEU A 269 2.51 -4.03 -5.30
C LEU A 269 2.89 -3.27 -6.56
N PRO A 270 2.04 -2.34 -7.04
CA PRO A 270 2.35 -1.53 -8.20
C PRO A 270 3.55 -0.63 -7.92
N GLU A 271 4.31 -0.31 -8.97
CA GLU A 271 5.27 0.78 -8.92
C GLU A 271 4.51 2.11 -9.07
N PRO A 272 4.68 3.09 -8.16
CA PRO A 272 4.02 4.38 -8.29
C PRO A 272 4.48 5.07 -9.57
N ALA A 273 3.55 5.74 -10.26
CA ALA A 273 3.92 6.55 -11.41
C ALA A 273 4.82 7.72 -10.95
N PRO A 274 5.87 8.10 -11.72
CA PRO A 274 6.70 9.23 -11.35
C PRO A 274 5.88 10.53 -11.29
N ILE A 275 5.73 11.08 -10.09
CA ILE A 275 5.07 12.37 -9.86
C ILE A 275 6.11 13.48 -9.99
N LYS A 276 5.92 14.34 -10.99
CA LYS A 276 6.73 15.55 -11.22
C LYS A 276 6.31 16.68 -10.29
N GLU A 277 5.02 16.73 -9.95
CA GLU A 277 4.40 17.81 -9.21
C GLU A 277 3.17 17.31 -8.44
N ALA A 278 2.99 17.78 -7.21
CA ALA A 278 1.78 17.56 -6.43
C ALA A 278 1.08 18.90 -6.16
N ARG A 279 -0.25 18.89 -6.09
CA ARG A 279 -1.06 20.07 -5.79
C ARG A 279 -2.28 19.66 -4.96
N TRP A 280 -2.41 20.18 -3.75
CA TRP A 280 -3.68 20.16 -3.03
C TRP A 280 -4.65 21.20 -3.60
N LEU A 281 -5.90 20.81 -3.82
CA LEU A 281 -6.95 21.75 -4.19
C LEU A 281 -7.38 22.60 -2.99
N ASP A 282 -7.82 23.82 -3.27
CA ASP A 282 -8.47 24.65 -2.26
C ASP A 282 -9.89 24.13 -2.01
N GLN A 283 -10.15 23.75 -0.77
CA GLN A 283 -11.43 23.22 -0.30
C GLN A 283 -11.87 23.89 1.00
N ASN A 284 -11.46 25.16 1.21
CA ASN A 284 -11.83 25.96 2.38
C ASN A 284 -11.27 25.40 3.71
N TRP A 285 -10.08 24.79 3.65
CA TRP A 285 -9.27 24.39 4.80
C TRP A 285 -7.90 25.05 4.74
N SER A 286 -7.39 25.49 5.90
CA SER A 286 -6.02 25.97 6.05
C SER A 286 -5.02 24.82 5.91
N MET A 287 -3.74 25.13 5.74
CA MET A 287 -2.70 24.09 5.72
C MET A 287 -2.63 23.36 7.06
N GLU A 288 -2.83 24.09 8.16
CA GLU A 288 -2.90 23.61 9.54
C GLU A 288 -4.06 22.64 9.73
N ASP A 289 -5.28 23.04 9.35
CA ASP A 289 -6.48 22.22 9.46
C ASP A 289 -6.36 20.92 8.66
N ARG A 290 -5.88 21.02 7.42
CA ARG A 290 -5.62 19.86 6.55
C ARG A 290 -4.60 18.91 7.19
N HIS A 291 -3.45 19.43 7.60
CA HIS A 291 -2.39 18.60 8.18
C HIS A 291 -2.84 17.95 9.50
N TRP A 292 -3.63 18.66 10.31
CA TRP A 292 -4.24 18.10 11.51
C TRP A 292 -5.22 16.97 11.15
N PHE A 293 -6.14 17.17 10.21
CA PHE A 293 -7.08 16.13 9.76
C PHE A 293 -6.36 14.86 9.26
N HIS A 294 -5.23 15.03 8.56
CA HIS A 294 -4.42 13.91 8.05
C HIS A 294 -3.85 13.01 9.14
N HIS A 295 -3.57 13.54 10.34
CA HIS A 295 -2.77 12.86 11.37
C HIS A 295 -3.38 12.89 12.78
N ALA A 296 -4.58 13.45 12.95
CA ALA A 296 -5.29 13.41 14.22
C ALA A 296 -5.78 11.99 14.51
N SER A 297 -5.40 11.44 15.67
CA SER A 297 -5.85 10.10 16.08
C SER A 297 -7.32 10.09 16.45
N GLN A 298 -8.09 9.13 15.94
CA GLN A 298 -9.46 8.86 16.37
C GLN A 298 -9.50 7.83 17.51
N GLY A 299 -8.33 7.50 18.09
CA GLY A 299 -8.20 6.43 19.08
C GLY A 299 -7.98 5.04 18.48
N THR A 300 -7.67 4.96 17.19
CA THR A 300 -7.55 3.71 16.43
C THR A 300 -6.23 3.00 16.69
N VAL A 301 -6.27 1.68 16.71
CA VAL A 301 -5.13 0.78 16.94
C VAL A 301 -5.11 -0.29 15.85
N THR A 302 -5.08 0.15 14.60
CA THR A 302 -5.23 -0.70 13.41
C THR A 302 -4.11 -1.74 13.28
N PHE A 303 -2.90 -1.43 13.78
CA PHE A 303 -1.78 -2.35 13.72
C PHE A 303 -1.56 -3.05 15.07
N PRO A 304 -1.27 -4.37 15.07
CA PRO A 304 -1.22 -5.21 16.27
C PRO A 304 0.08 -5.04 17.08
N VAL A 305 0.82 -3.96 16.85
CA VAL A 305 2.09 -3.65 17.50
C VAL A 305 2.13 -2.16 17.87
N PRO A 306 2.85 -1.80 18.96
CA PRO A 306 3.11 -0.40 19.31
C PRO A 306 3.73 0.42 18.17
N TYR A 307 3.52 1.73 18.20
CA TYR A 307 4.04 2.70 17.22
C TYR A 307 5.54 2.53 17.00
N ALA A 308 6.32 2.51 18.07
CA ALA A 308 7.78 2.37 18.03
C ALA A 308 8.26 1.07 17.35
N LEU A 309 7.45 0.00 17.43
CA LEU A 309 7.76 -1.27 16.80
C LEU A 309 7.39 -1.21 15.32
N PHE A 310 6.21 -0.67 14.97
CA PHE A 310 5.78 -0.48 13.57
C PHE A 310 6.81 0.30 12.75
N VAL A 311 7.29 1.44 13.27
CA VAL A 311 8.26 2.30 12.55
C VAL A 311 9.65 1.67 12.41
N ALA A 312 9.95 0.61 13.16
CA ALA A 312 11.22 -0.12 13.11
C ALA A 312 11.17 -1.40 12.25
N LEU A 313 9.98 -1.81 11.81
CA LEU A 313 9.78 -3.00 11.00
C LEU A 313 10.43 -2.83 9.61
N GLU A 314 11.14 -3.87 9.17
CA GLU A 314 11.64 -3.96 7.80
C GLU A 314 10.49 -4.33 6.85
N ARG A 315 10.52 -3.88 5.60
CA ARG A 315 9.55 -4.31 4.60
C ARG A 315 9.59 -5.86 4.39
N PRO A 316 8.46 -6.48 4.02
CA PRO A 316 8.44 -7.92 3.70
C PRO A 316 9.28 -8.24 2.45
N GLY A 317 9.71 -9.49 2.32
CA GLY A 317 10.67 -9.94 1.29
C GLY A 317 12.04 -10.23 1.87
N ILE A 318 12.90 -11.01 1.20
CA ILE A 318 14.27 -11.33 1.68
C ILE A 318 15.24 -10.47 0.88
N HIS A 319 16.24 -9.84 1.52
CA HIS A 319 17.25 -9.04 0.82
C HIS A 319 18.62 -9.63 1.17
N LEU A 320 19.32 -10.19 0.19
CA LEU A 320 20.58 -10.90 0.43
C LEU A 320 21.81 -10.01 0.20
N PHE A 321 21.68 -8.99 -0.65
CA PHE A 321 22.80 -8.14 -1.08
C PHE A 321 22.62 -6.65 -0.77
N THR A 322 21.46 -6.24 -0.27
CA THR A 322 21.15 -4.84 0.05
C THR A 322 20.54 -4.72 1.44
N GLU A 323 20.70 -3.57 2.08
CA GLU A 323 19.92 -3.29 3.29
C GLU A 323 18.42 -3.22 2.94
N PRO A 324 17.56 -3.88 3.73
CA PRO A 324 16.12 -3.82 3.52
C PRO A 324 15.60 -2.43 3.92
N GLY A 325 14.71 -1.85 3.10
CA GLY A 325 13.93 -0.68 3.48
C GLY A 325 12.98 -0.97 4.64
N LEU A 326 12.41 0.07 5.24
CA LEU A 326 11.46 -0.03 6.33
C LEU A 326 10.02 -0.06 5.82
N LEU A 327 9.13 -0.68 6.60
CA LEU A 327 7.69 -0.71 6.32
C LEU A 327 7.11 0.71 6.27
N LYS A 328 7.64 1.62 7.11
CA LYS A 328 7.18 3.01 7.21
C LYS A 328 7.61 3.92 6.06
N ASP A 329 8.54 3.47 5.21
CA ASP A 329 9.10 4.33 4.17
C ASP A 329 7.97 4.81 3.26
N SER A 330 7.84 6.14 3.07
CA SER A 330 6.74 6.73 2.30
C SER A 330 6.62 6.11 0.91
N GLU A 331 7.76 5.93 0.21
CA GLU A 331 7.79 5.29 -1.11
C GLU A 331 7.17 3.88 -1.11
N TYR A 332 7.34 3.12 -0.02
CA TYR A 332 6.74 1.79 0.11
C TYR A 332 5.25 1.87 0.42
N LEU A 333 4.85 2.73 1.34
CA LEU A 333 3.44 2.92 1.72
C LEU A 333 2.61 3.55 0.60
N GLU A 334 3.22 4.40 -0.23
CA GLU A 334 2.61 4.96 -1.44
C GLU A 334 2.16 3.86 -2.40
N ARG A 335 2.82 2.69 -2.45
CA ARG A 335 2.39 1.57 -3.30
C ARG A 335 1.05 0.97 -2.90
N PHE A 336 0.60 1.23 -1.67
CA PHE A 336 -0.73 0.84 -1.19
C PHE A 336 -1.77 1.94 -1.43
N GLY A 337 -1.43 3.05 -2.10
CA GLY A 337 -2.36 4.13 -2.44
C GLY A 337 -2.31 5.34 -1.51
N PHE A 338 -1.46 5.33 -0.47
CA PHE A 338 -1.35 6.45 0.46
C PHE A 338 -0.63 7.64 -0.16
N LEU A 339 -0.93 8.85 0.34
CA LEU A 339 -0.32 10.09 -0.13
C LEU A 339 0.84 10.50 0.78
N PRO A 340 2.01 10.90 0.24
CA PRO A 340 3.12 11.36 1.06
C PRO A 340 2.73 12.65 1.81
N SER A 341 3.18 12.76 3.06
CA SER A 341 2.91 13.89 3.95
C SER A 341 4.21 14.37 4.63
N PRO A 342 4.41 15.69 4.85
CA PRO A 342 5.58 16.18 5.55
C PRO A 342 5.50 15.84 7.05
N LYS A 343 6.66 15.88 7.72
CA LYS A 343 6.71 15.74 9.19
C LYS A 343 6.03 16.88 9.94
N THR A 344 6.10 18.06 9.35
CA THR A 344 5.51 19.30 9.85
C THR A 344 5.29 20.23 8.68
N ILE A 345 4.26 21.08 8.79
CA ILE A 345 4.02 22.17 7.84
C ILE A 345 4.83 23.43 8.17
N HIS A 346 5.47 23.51 9.34
CA HIS A 346 6.34 24.61 9.73
C HIS A 346 7.76 24.39 9.21
N THR A 347 7.89 24.38 7.88
CA THR A 347 9.14 24.12 7.16
C THR A 347 9.27 25.05 5.95
N ASP A 348 10.36 24.92 5.19
CA ASP A 348 10.58 25.75 4.01
C ASP A 348 9.59 25.43 2.87
N GLU A 349 9.31 26.44 2.05
CA GLU A 349 8.35 26.36 0.95
C GLU A 349 8.70 25.27 -0.07
N ALA A 350 9.99 25.03 -0.34
CA ALA A 350 10.41 23.99 -1.27
C ALA A 350 10.09 22.59 -0.75
N THR A 351 10.20 22.36 0.57
CA THR A 351 9.74 21.13 1.22
C THR A 351 8.23 20.99 1.13
N LEU A 352 7.46 22.04 1.43
CA LEU A 352 5.99 22.04 1.32
C LEU A 352 5.50 21.71 -0.09
N HIS A 353 6.12 22.33 -1.11
CA HIS A 353 5.82 22.13 -2.52
C HIS A 353 5.99 20.67 -2.97
N ARG A 354 6.97 19.93 -2.42
CA ARG A 354 7.14 18.49 -2.72
C ARG A 354 5.94 17.65 -2.30
N PHE A 355 5.27 18.05 -1.22
CA PHE A 355 4.07 17.39 -0.71
C PHE A 355 2.78 18.02 -1.24
N GLY A 356 2.90 18.98 -2.15
CA GLY A 356 1.78 19.66 -2.81
C GLY A 356 1.12 20.76 -2.00
N TYR A 357 1.71 21.18 -0.88
CA TYR A 357 1.22 22.28 -0.05
C TYR A 357 1.68 23.61 -0.66
N TYR A 358 0.73 24.42 -1.11
CA TYR A 358 0.97 25.76 -1.65
C TYR A 358 0.21 26.76 -0.79
N ALA A 359 0.67 28.02 -0.77
CA ALA A 359 -0.10 29.10 -0.17
C ALA A 359 -1.50 29.13 -0.81
N SER A 360 -2.52 29.14 0.05
CA SER A 360 -3.93 29.14 -0.34
C SER A 360 -4.57 30.44 0.13
N ASP A 361 -5.38 31.05 -0.72
CA ASP A 361 -6.22 32.20 -0.37
C ASP A 361 -7.51 31.77 0.38
N ALA A 362 -7.63 30.48 0.73
CA ALA A 362 -8.73 29.91 1.50
C ALA A 362 -9.01 30.76 2.75
N ARG A 363 -10.18 31.41 2.75
CA ARG A 363 -10.68 32.16 3.91
C ARG A 363 -11.44 31.20 4.82
N THR A 364 -10.71 30.44 5.64
CA THR A 364 -11.38 29.58 6.60
C THR A 364 -12.02 30.43 7.70
N GLU A 365 -13.27 30.13 8.05
CA GLU A 365 -13.64 30.23 9.47
C GLU A 365 -12.97 29.02 10.12
N PRO A 366 -11.85 29.18 10.85
CA PRO A 366 -11.23 28.05 11.52
C PRO A 366 -12.28 27.44 12.44
N ALA A 367 -12.39 26.11 12.44
CA ALA A 367 -13.23 25.47 13.45
C ALA A 367 -12.78 25.96 14.84
N PRO A 368 -13.67 25.98 15.85
CA PRO A 368 -13.36 26.56 17.14
C PRO A 368 -12.26 25.74 17.85
N PRO A 369 -11.35 26.40 18.60
CA PRO A 369 -10.26 25.71 19.32
C PRO A 369 -10.75 24.63 20.28
N SER A 370 -12.03 24.68 20.66
CA SER A 370 -12.72 23.63 21.38
C SER A 370 -14.15 23.45 20.86
N VAL A 371 -14.67 22.23 20.92
CA VAL A 371 -16.07 21.90 20.61
C VAL A 371 -16.74 21.42 21.89
N ALA A 372 -17.83 22.07 22.29
CA ALA A 372 -18.52 21.82 23.58
C ALA A 372 -17.58 21.84 24.81
N GLY A 373 -16.54 22.68 24.79
CA GLY A 373 -15.55 22.79 25.86
C GLY A 373 -14.39 21.79 25.80
N PHE A 374 -14.38 20.87 24.83
CA PHE A 374 -13.29 19.89 24.65
C PHE A 374 -12.26 20.38 23.64
N ILE A 375 -11.00 20.34 24.05
CA ILE A 375 -9.86 20.73 23.22
C ILE A 375 -9.38 19.46 22.50
N PRO A 376 -9.29 19.46 21.14
CA PRO A 376 -8.76 18.34 20.40
C PRO A 376 -7.28 18.12 20.74
N THR A 377 -6.82 16.88 20.63
CA THR A 377 -5.41 16.56 20.82
C THR A 377 -4.58 17.05 19.63
N GLN A 378 -3.30 17.32 19.88
CA GLN A 378 -2.38 17.70 18.81
C GLN A 378 -2.15 16.53 17.86
N ALA A 379 -2.06 16.85 16.56
CA ALA A 379 -1.68 15.90 15.53
C ALA A 379 -0.19 16.09 15.20
N GLU A 380 0.61 15.04 15.34
CA GLU A 380 2.05 15.07 15.12
C GLU A 380 2.46 13.97 14.13
N ASN A 381 3.38 14.29 13.21
CA ASN A 381 3.87 13.34 12.20
C ASN A 381 5.41 13.19 12.24
N PHE A 382 5.99 12.88 13.41
CA PHE A 382 7.45 12.86 13.61
C PHE A 382 8.25 12.00 12.62
N ASP A 383 7.66 10.88 12.19
CA ASP A 383 8.29 9.93 11.28
C ASP A 383 8.03 10.23 9.80
N GLY A 384 7.19 11.22 9.48
CA GLY A 384 6.82 11.56 8.11
C GLY A 384 5.98 10.46 7.47
N LEU A 385 5.07 9.86 8.24
CA LEU A 385 4.14 8.87 7.74
C LEU A 385 3.18 9.52 6.72
N PRO A 386 2.69 8.75 5.74
CA PRO A 386 1.71 9.23 4.77
C PRO A 386 0.42 9.74 5.41
N VAL A 387 -0.34 10.52 4.65
CA VAL A 387 -1.71 10.93 4.99
C VAL A 387 -2.52 9.70 5.42
N GLY A 388 -3.24 9.80 6.54
CA GLY A 388 -4.07 8.71 7.02
C GLY A 388 -3.46 7.86 8.15
N PHE A 389 -2.22 8.12 8.55
CA PHE A 389 -1.60 7.47 9.71
C PHE A 389 -1.53 8.42 10.91
N ALA A 390 -1.91 7.93 12.08
CA ALA A 390 -1.78 8.67 13.33
C ALA A 390 -1.15 7.83 14.43
N ARG A 391 -0.31 8.50 15.23
CA ARG A 391 0.14 8.02 16.53
C ARG A 391 -0.98 8.24 17.53
N MET A 392 -1.37 7.19 18.24
CA MET A 392 -2.19 7.31 19.44
C MET A 392 -1.24 7.47 20.64
N PRO A 393 -1.16 8.66 21.26
CA PRO A 393 -0.33 8.85 22.44
C PRO A 393 -0.80 7.92 23.56
N GLY A 394 0.12 7.51 24.44
CA GLY A 394 -0.06 6.45 25.43
C GLY A 394 -1.36 6.57 26.23
N ALA A 395 -2.40 5.90 25.75
CA ALA A 395 -3.72 5.86 26.36
C ALA A 395 -3.78 4.74 27.41
N SER A 396 -4.69 4.88 28.37
CA SER A 396 -4.99 3.79 29.28
C SER A 396 -5.68 2.65 28.54
N ASP A 397 -5.28 1.41 28.83
CA ASP A 397 -6.00 0.21 28.41
C ASP A 397 -7.47 0.32 28.85
N PRO A 398 -8.46 0.24 27.94
CA PRO A 398 -9.85 0.38 28.32
C PRO A 398 -10.36 -0.69 29.30
N THR A 399 -9.75 -1.89 29.26
CA THR A 399 -10.08 -3.04 30.11
C THR A 399 -9.34 -2.99 31.44
N THR A 400 -8.04 -2.75 31.44
CA THR A 400 -7.22 -2.82 32.66
C THR A 400 -6.98 -1.47 33.33
N GLY A 401 -7.26 -0.35 32.65
CA GLY A 401 -6.96 1.01 33.11
C GLY A 401 -5.47 1.34 33.24
N LYS A 402 -4.58 0.46 32.76
CA LYS A 402 -3.12 0.63 32.90
C LYS A 402 -2.57 1.44 31.72
N PRO A 403 -1.52 2.24 31.92
CA PRO A 403 -0.83 2.90 30.82
C PRO A 403 -0.37 1.87 29.78
N GLN A 404 -0.61 2.17 28.50
CA GLN A 404 -0.13 1.38 27.40
C GLN A 404 0.96 2.11 26.62
N PRO A 405 1.82 1.37 25.88
CA PRO A 405 2.69 2.00 24.91
C PRO A 405 1.86 2.74 23.85
N GLU A 406 2.50 3.71 23.22
CA GLU A 406 1.91 4.44 22.11
C GLU A 406 1.59 3.49 20.98
N MET A 407 0.40 3.63 20.43
CA MET A 407 -0.08 2.78 19.36
C MET A 407 -0.14 3.56 18.05
N ILE A 408 -0.42 2.84 16.97
CA ILE A 408 -0.59 3.41 15.64
C ILE A 408 -1.89 2.90 15.03
N GLY A 409 -2.60 3.81 14.36
CA GLY A 409 -3.84 3.50 13.69
C GLY A 409 -4.01 4.31 12.41
N LEU A 410 -4.94 3.86 11.59
CA LEU A 410 -5.41 4.61 10.43
C LEU A 410 -6.47 5.63 10.86
N THR A 411 -6.48 6.76 10.17
CA THR A 411 -7.44 7.85 10.37
C THR A 411 -8.48 7.91 9.26
N CYS A 412 -9.51 8.74 9.43
CA CYS A 412 -10.49 9.00 8.38
C CYS A 412 -9.84 9.42 7.05
N ALA A 413 -8.71 10.14 7.10
CA ALA A 413 -7.97 10.60 5.94
C ALA A 413 -7.32 9.46 5.12
N ALA A 414 -7.14 8.26 5.68
CA ALA A 414 -6.66 7.10 4.93
C ALA A 414 -7.65 6.70 3.81
N CYS A 415 -8.94 6.78 4.11
CA CYS A 415 -10.02 6.37 3.22
C CYS A 415 -10.68 7.56 2.49
N HIS A 416 -10.69 8.73 3.14
CA HIS A 416 -11.41 9.92 2.67
C HIS A 416 -10.48 11.05 2.22
N THR A 417 -9.26 10.74 1.77
CA THR A 417 -8.41 11.71 1.07
C THR A 417 -7.93 11.10 -0.23
N GLY A 418 -8.28 11.76 -1.34
CA GLY A 418 -8.11 11.24 -2.69
C GLY A 418 -7.09 12.01 -3.51
N HIS A 419 -6.68 11.38 -4.61
CA HIS A 419 -5.93 12.06 -5.65
C HIS A 419 -6.25 11.51 -7.03
N ILE A 420 -5.93 12.29 -8.05
CA ILE A 420 -5.86 11.83 -9.43
C ILE A 420 -4.47 12.15 -9.99
N ASN A 421 -4.01 11.33 -10.93
CA ASN A 421 -2.76 11.57 -11.63
C ASN A 421 -3.05 11.92 -13.09
N TYR A 422 -2.43 12.99 -13.58
CA TYR A 422 -2.53 13.38 -14.98
C TYR A 422 -1.21 13.96 -15.47
N LYS A 423 -0.60 13.34 -16.49
CA LYS A 423 0.65 13.79 -17.12
C LYS A 423 1.81 14.03 -16.12
N GLY A 424 1.85 13.25 -15.05
CA GLY A 424 2.85 13.35 -13.97
C GLY A 424 2.54 14.41 -12.90
N VAL A 425 1.35 15.02 -12.92
CA VAL A 425 0.86 15.90 -11.86
C VAL A 425 -0.14 15.12 -11.00
N SER A 426 0.06 15.13 -9.69
CA SER A 426 -0.86 14.55 -8.70
C SER A 426 -1.75 15.65 -8.13
N VAL A 427 -3.02 15.68 -8.53
CA VAL A 427 -4.02 16.60 -8.00
C VAL A 427 -4.71 15.93 -6.82
N ARG A 428 -4.60 16.52 -5.64
CA ARG A 428 -5.03 15.94 -4.35
C ARG A 428 -6.17 16.73 -3.75
N PHE A 429 -7.09 16.04 -3.09
CA PHE A 429 -8.27 16.63 -2.49
C PHE A 429 -8.70 15.88 -1.23
N ASP A 430 -9.16 16.66 -0.25
CA ASP A 430 -9.68 16.19 1.01
C ASP A 430 -11.15 15.78 0.88
N GLY A 431 -11.57 14.82 1.68
CA GLY A 431 -12.94 14.33 1.77
C GLY A 431 -13.44 13.54 0.56
N GLY A 432 -12.58 13.18 -0.39
CA GLY A 432 -12.90 12.32 -1.54
C GLY A 432 -12.39 10.89 -1.38
N PRO A 433 -12.73 9.96 -2.29
CA PRO A 433 -12.29 8.57 -2.18
C PRO A 433 -10.77 8.43 -2.29
N GLY A 434 -10.15 7.82 -1.28
CA GLY A 434 -8.75 7.42 -1.31
C GLY A 434 -8.56 6.17 -2.16
N MET A 435 -7.52 6.12 -2.98
CA MET A 435 -7.21 4.94 -3.81
C MET A 435 -6.33 3.94 -3.04
N VAL A 436 -6.70 3.60 -1.80
CA VAL A 436 -5.91 2.71 -0.92
C VAL A 436 -6.33 1.24 -1.00
N ASP A 437 -5.39 0.32 -0.77
CA ASP A 437 -5.61 -1.13 -0.63
C ASP A 437 -5.21 -1.59 0.78
N LEU A 438 -6.17 -1.61 1.69
CA LEU A 438 -5.95 -1.91 3.11
C LEU A 438 -5.66 -3.40 3.36
N LEU A 439 -6.24 -4.29 2.56
CA LEU A 439 -5.98 -5.73 2.68
C LEU A 439 -4.52 -6.05 2.37
N LYS A 440 -3.94 -5.49 1.31
CA LYS A 440 -2.51 -5.67 1.02
C LYS A 440 -1.65 -5.10 2.14
N LEU A 441 -2.02 -3.96 2.73
CA LEU A 441 -1.28 -3.35 3.84
C LEU A 441 -1.28 -4.25 5.08
N GLU A 442 -2.43 -4.81 5.44
CA GLU A 442 -2.57 -5.77 6.54
C GLU A 442 -1.69 -7.00 6.32
N LEU A 443 -1.73 -7.59 5.12
CA LEU A 443 -0.91 -8.74 4.75
C LEU A 443 0.59 -8.42 4.82
N ALA A 444 1.01 -7.29 4.25
CA ALA A 444 2.41 -6.86 4.27
C ALA A 444 2.92 -6.59 5.68
N THR A 445 2.09 -5.99 6.55
CA THR A 445 2.43 -5.74 7.95
C THR A 445 2.56 -7.04 8.73
N GLY A 446 1.60 -7.97 8.58
CA GLY A 446 1.66 -9.30 9.20
C GLY A 446 2.90 -10.08 8.77
N GLN A 447 3.21 -10.10 7.47
CA GLN A 447 4.41 -10.73 6.95
C GLN A 447 5.70 -10.08 7.45
N SER A 448 5.72 -8.76 7.61
CA SER A 448 6.86 -8.03 8.17
C SER A 448 7.12 -8.43 9.64
N ILE A 449 6.06 -8.55 10.45
CA ILE A 449 6.14 -9.02 11.84
C ILE A 449 6.69 -10.45 11.88
N LEU A 450 6.09 -11.37 11.12
CA LEU A 450 6.51 -12.78 11.08
C LEU A 450 7.95 -12.93 10.56
N SER A 451 8.30 -12.22 9.50
CA SER A 451 9.66 -12.22 8.96
C SER A 451 10.67 -11.72 10.00
N THR A 452 10.30 -10.72 10.79
CA THR A 452 11.16 -10.20 11.86
C THR A 452 11.37 -11.24 12.96
N LEU A 453 10.35 -12.02 13.30
CA LEU A 453 10.42 -13.07 14.32
C LEU A 453 11.22 -14.29 13.87
N TYR A 454 11.05 -14.72 12.61
CA TYR A 454 11.49 -16.03 12.15
C TYR A 454 12.69 -16.01 11.20
N LEU A 455 12.96 -14.92 10.46
CA LEU A 455 14.12 -14.88 9.56
C LEU A 455 15.42 -14.58 10.34
N PRO A 456 16.48 -15.39 10.14
CA PRO A 456 17.75 -15.20 10.82
C PRO A 456 18.30 -13.77 10.68
N GLY A 457 18.71 -13.19 11.81
CA GLY A 457 19.33 -11.87 11.87
C GLY A 457 18.37 -10.67 11.80
N ARG A 458 17.13 -10.82 11.31
CA ARG A 458 16.15 -9.71 11.26
C ARG A 458 15.79 -9.19 12.63
N PHE A 459 15.44 -10.09 13.55
CA PHE A 459 15.15 -9.71 14.93
C PHE A 459 16.30 -8.91 15.57
N LYS A 460 17.56 -9.30 15.31
CA LYS A 460 18.72 -8.58 15.85
C LYS A 460 18.76 -7.14 15.34
N ARG A 461 18.57 -6.90 14.03
CA ARG A 461 18.54 -5.55 13.45
C ARG A 461 17.36 -4.74 13.96
N PHE A 462 16.18 -5.34 13.98
CA PHE A 462 14.97 -4.77 14.56
C PHE A 462 15.18 -4.33 16.02
N ALA A 463 15.66 -5.24 16.87
CA ALA A 463 15.94 -4.94 18.27
C ALA A 463 16.99 -3.85 18.46
N THR A 464 18.00 -3.79 17.59
CA THR A 464 18.99 -2.70 17.60
C THR A 464 18.39 -1.36 17.18
N ARG A 465 17.42 -1.31 16.27
CA ARG A 465 16.69 -0.07 15.92
C ARG A 465 15.78 0.40 17.07
N VAL A 466 15.10 -0.52 17.74
CA VAL A 466 14.14 -0.20 18.81
C VAL A 466 14.84 0.13 20.14
N LEU A 467 15.83 -0.66 20.55
CA LEU A 467 16.46 -0.57 21.88
C LEU A 467 17.89 -0.01 21.87
N GLY A 468 18.49 0.17 20.69
CA GLY A 468 19.90 0.55 20.53
C GLY A 468 20.88 -0.62 20.63
N GLN A 469 22.17 -0.34 20.41
CA GLN A 469 23.23 -1.38 20.42
C GLN A 469 23.52 -1.96 21.81
N GLY A 470 23.38 -1.14 22.86
CA GLY A 470 23.68 -1.49 24.26
C GLY A 470 22.61 -2.33 24.97
N ALA A 471 21.50 -2.66 24.30
CA ALA A 471 20.39 -3.40 24.90
C ALA A 471 20.81 -4.78 25.41
N THR A 472 20.47 -5.05 26.67
CA THR A 472 20.73 -6.30 27.38
C THR A 472 19.98 -7.48 26.74
N PRO A 473 20.41 -8.73 26.98
CA PRO A 473 19.67 -9.91 26.52
C PRO A 473 18.22 -9.95 27.02
N ALA A 474 17.98 -9.53 28.27
CA ALA A 474 16.64 -9.51 28.86
C ALA A 474 15.69 -8.53 28.15
N GLU A 475 16.16 -7.32 27.83
CA GLU A 475 15.37 -6.33 27.08
C GLU A 475 15.04 -6.84 25.66
N ARG A 476 16.01 -7.49 25.01
CA ARG A 476 15.79 -8.11 23.68
C ARG A 476 14.79 -9.25 23.76
N ASP A 477 14.82 -10.07 24.81
CA ASP A 477 13.85 -11.16 24.99
C ASP A 477 12.44 -10.62 25.23
N GLU A 478 12.29 -9.56 26.03
CA GLU A 478 10.98 -8.93 26.26
C GLU A 478 10.42 -8.27 25.01
N LEU A 479 11.27 -7.60 24.23
CA LEU A 479 10.88 -7.07 22.91
C LEU A 479 10.43 -8.21 21.97
N LYS A 480 11.13 -9.35 21.99
CA LYS A 480 10.76 -10.51 21.16
C LYS A 480 9.40 -11.06 21.55
N LYS A 481 9.11 -11.16 22.85
CA LYS A 481 7.80 -11.60 23.36
C LYS A 481 6.69 -10.61 22.98
N THR A 482 6.97 -9.31 23.03
CA THR A 482 6.01 -8.27 22.62
C THR A 482 5.67 -8.38 21.14
N LEU A 483 6.69 -8.53 20.29
CA LEU A 483 6.49 -8.73 18.85
C LEU A 483 5.78 -10.07 18.55
N ALA A 484 6.12 -11.13 19.27
CA ALA A 484 5.50 -12.45 19.13
C ALA A 484 3.99 -12.39 19.45
N ARG A 485 3.59 -11.69 20.52
CA ARG A 485 2.17 -11.47 20.85
C ARG A 485 1.40 -10.81 19.71
N GLY A 486 1.98 -9.80 19.07
CA GLY A 486 1.38 -9.16 17.88
C GLY A 486 1.27 -10.13 16.69
N GLY A 487 2.30 -10.94 16.46
CA GLY A 487 2.28 -11.97 15.41
C GLY A 487 1.26 -13.08 15.65
N ASP A 488 1.12 -13.53 16.89
CA ASP A 488 0.15 -14.54 17.30
C ASP A 488 -1.29 -14.04 17.14
N LEU A 489 -1.55 -12.76 17.46
CA LEU A 489 -2.84 -12.12 17.24
C LEU A 489 -3.24 -12.14 15.76
N VAL A 490 -2.33 -11.73 14.86
CA VAL A 490 -2.56 -11.74 13.41
C VAL A 490 -2.84 -13.16 12.91
N LEU A 491 -2.01 -14.13 13.29
CA LEU A 491 -2.17 -15.52 12.88
C LEU A 491 -3.47 -16.12 13.42
N GLY A 492 -3.88 -15.76 14.64
CA GLY A 492 -5.14 -16.14 15.25
C GLY A 492 -6.33 -15.63 14.44
N GLN A 493 -6.37 -14.33 14.17
CA GLN A 493 -7.44 -13.68 13.40
C GLN A 493 -7.59 -14.28 11.99
N VAL A 494 -6.49 -14.51 11.28
CA VAL A 494 -6.53 -15.11 9.93
C VAL A 494 -7.07 -16.55 9.98
N LYS A 495 -6.65 -17.35 10.97
CA LYS A 495 -7.14 -18.72 11.14
C LYS A 495 -8.63 -18.73 11.50
N ALA A 496 -9.05 -17.86 12.43
CA ALA A 496 -10.43 -17.72 12.87
C ALA A 496 -11.34 -17.34 11.70
N LEU A 497 -10.95 -16.33 10.92
CA LEU A 497 -11.71 -15.91 9.73
C LEU A 497 -11.80 -17.05 8.72
N LYS A 498 -10.67 -17.64 8.32
CA LYS A 498 -10.66 -18.74 7.34
C LYS A 498 -11.54 -19.92 7.79
N LYS A 499 -11.50 -20.26 9.08
CA LYS A 499 -12.34 -21.30 9.66
C LYS A 499 -13.83 -20.91 9.58
N ALA A 500 -14.18 -19.72 10.04
CA ALA A 500 -15.56 -19.23 10.04
C ALA A 500 -16.16 -19.17 8.62
N LEU A 501 -15.40 -18.69 7.64
CA LEU A 501 -15.83 -18.67 6.24
C LEU A 501 -16.03 -20.09 5.69
N GLY A 502 -15.10 -21.00 6.00
CA GLY A 502 -15.21 -22.42 5.63
C GLY A 502 -16.45 -23.09 6.22
N ASP A 503 -16.74 -22.86 7.50
CA ASP A 503 -17.91 -23.42 8.19
C ASP A 503 -19.23 -22.87 7.61
N LYS A 504 -19.26 -21.57 7.26
CA LYS A 504 -20.42 -20.87 6.70
C LYS A 504 -20.55 -20.99 5.18
N HIS A 505 -19.59 -21.61 4.50
CA HIS A 505 -19.51 -21.67 3.03
C HIS A 505 -19.56 -20.28 2.36
N GLN A 506 -18.93 -19.30 2.99
CA GLN A 506 -18.84 -17.93 2.48
C GLN A 506 -17.53 -17.70 1.72
N ILE A 507 -17.54 -16.78 0.77
CA ILE A 507 -16.39 -16.43 -0.07
C ILE A 507 -16.19 -14.92 0.02
N ASP A 508 -14.95 -14.49 0.28
CA ASP A 508 -14.60 -13.08 0.24
C ASP A 508 -14.61 -12.56 -1.21
N THR A 509 -15.14 -11.36 -1.41
CA THR A 509 -14.92 -10.56 -2.60
C THR A 509 -13.65 -9.73 -2.42
N GLU A 510 -12.79 -9.68 -3.44
CA GLU A 510 -11.60 -8.84 -3.40
C GLU A 510 -12.01 -7.35 -3.35
N GLU A 511 -11.63 -6.66 -2.28
CA GLU A 511 -11.86 -5.23 -2.10
C GLU A 511 -11.02 -4.42 -3.12
N GLY A 512 -9.69 -4.60 -3.08
CA GLY A 512 -8.75 -3.93 -3.97
C GLY A 512 -8.56 -2.44 -3.68
N TYR A 513 -7.93 -1.73 -4.62
CA TYR A 513 -7.69 -0.28 -4.49
C TYR A 513 -8.99 0.53 -4.54
N GLY A 514 -9.20 1.40 -3.55
CA GLY A 514 -10.29 2.37 -3.53
C GLY A 514 -11.64 1.83 -3.05
N ARG A 515 -11.67 0.58 -2.56
CA ARG A 515 -12.89 -0.04 -2.01
C ARG A 515 -12.61 -0.75 -0.70
N LEU A 516 -13.65 -0.91 0.10
CA LEU A 516 -13.62 -1.62 1.37
C LEU A 516 -15.03 -2.13 1.71
N ASP A 517 -15.15 -3.32 2.30
CA ASP A 517 -16.40 -3.75 2.94
C ASP A 517 -16.44 -3.25 4.39
N ALA A 518 -16.71 -1.95 4.56
CA ALA A 518 -16.62 -1.29 5.85
C ALA A 518 -17.58 -1.91 6.89
N LEU A 519 -18.83 -2.20 6.51
CA LEU A 519 -19.82 -2.73 7.45
C LEU A 519 -19.44 -4.13 7.92
N ASN A 520 -19.10 -5.05 7.02
CA ASN A 520 -18.78 -6.39 7.47
C ASN A 520 -17.50 -6.43 8.30
N ARG A 521 -16.52 -5.56 8.00
CA ARG A 521 -15.31 -5.37 8.80
C ARG A 521 -15.60 -4.81 10.18
N ILE A 522 -16.45 -3.79 10.30
CA ILE A 522 -16.89 -3.26 11.62
C ILE A 522 -17.54 -4.37 12.44
N GLY A 523 -18.44 -5.15 11.83
CA GLY A 523 -19.08 -6.28 12.50
C GLY A 523 -18.09 -7.34 12.99
N ASN A 524 -17.09 -7.68 12.15
CA ASN A 524 -16.02 -8.62 12.51
C ASN A 524 -15.09 -8.06 13.61
N GLN A 525 -14.82 -6.75 13.60
CA GLN A 525 -14.00 -6.10 14.61
C GLN A 525 -14.72 -6.11 15.95
N VAL A 526 -15.90 -5.51 16.05
CA VAL A 526 -16.61 -5.29 17.32
C VAL A 526 -17.16 -6.60 17.91
N PHE A 527 -17.79 -7.45 17.10
CA PHE A 527 -18.53 -8.61 17.60
C PHE A 527 -17.77 -9.94 17.54
N ALA A 528 -16.51 -9.94 17.09
CA ALA A 528 -15.66 -11.13 17.15
C ALA A 528 -14.27 -10.78 17.68
N THR A 529 -13.57 -9.84 17.04
CA THR A 529 -12.17 -9.54 17.38
C THR A 529 -12.03 -8.89 18.75
N ASP A 530 -12.81 -7.83 19.03
CA ASP A 530 -12.78 -7.14 20.32
C ASP A 530 -13.32 -8.01 21.46
N MET A 531 -14.28 -8.90 21.16
CA MET A 531 -14.76 -9.92 22.09
C MET A 531 -13.64 -10.91 22.44
N ALA A 532 -12.94 -11.45 21.44
CA ALA A 532 -11.81 -12.35 21.65
C ALA A 532 -10.68 -11.67 22.45
N ILE A 533 -10.35 -10.40 22.13
CA ILE A 533 -9.38 -9.60 22.89
C ILE A 533 -9.85 -9.37 24.33
N SER A 534 -11.16 -9.24 24.55
CA SER A 534 -11.80 -9.11 25.87
C SER A 534 -11.93 -10.43 26.64
N GLY A 535 -11.41 -11.54 26.11
CA GLY A 535 -11.43 -12.86 26.75
C GLY A 535 -12.62 -13.76 26.36
N LEU A 536 -13.31 -13.45 25.25
CA LEU A 536 -14.51 -14.15 24.77
C LEU A 536 -14.30 -14.71 23.34
N PRO A 537 -13.39 -15.68 23.13
CA PRO A 537 -13.05 -16.20 21.79
C PRO A 537 -14.18 -16.99 21.12
N GLU A 538 -15.18 -17.45 21.87
CA GLU A 538 -16.33 -18.21 21.34
C GLU A 538 -17.21 -17.41 20.36
N PHE A 539 -17.06 -16.08 20.33
CA PHE A 539 -17.77 -15.18 19.42
C PHE A 539 -17.08 -15.02 18.05
N GLU A 540 -15.98 -15.73 17.79
CA GLU A 540 -15.42 -15.85 16.42
C GLU A 540 -16.45 -16.37 15.41
N LYS A 541 -17.53 -17.04 15.84
CA LYS A 541 -18.67 -17.40 14.99
C LYS A 541 -19.40 -16.19 14.37
N ASN A 542 -19.23 -14.98 14.88
CA ASN A 542 -19.79 -13.75 14.31
C ASN A 542 -19.02 -13.27 13.07
N LEU A 543 -17.83 -13.83 12.79
CA LEU A 543 -17.04 -13.48 11.61
C LEU A 543 -17.83 -13.78 10.33
N HIS A 544 -17.77 -12.85 9.38
CA HIS A 544 -18.48 -12.88 8.11
C HIS A 544 -17.53 -12.55 6.96
N ALA A 545 -17.82 -13.05 5.76
CA ALA A 545 -17.09 -12.67 4.55
C ALA A 545 -17.19 -11.17 4.27
N ARG A 546 -16.20 -10.67 3.53
CA ARG A 546 -16.14 -9.33 2.95
C ARG A 546 -16.75 -9.39 1.55
N ASP A 547 -18.06 -9.53 1.48
CA ASP A 547 -18.84 -9.79 0.25
C ASP A 547 -19.62 -8.57 -0.25
N ALA A 548 -19.49 -7.43 0.42
CA ALA A 548 -20.14 -6.16 0.06
C ALA A 548 -19.17 -4.96 -0.08
N PRO A 549 -18.05 -5.06 -0.83
CA PRO A 549 -17.10 -3.95 -0.94
C PRO A 549 -17.69 -2.70 -1.62
N VAL A 550 -17.53 -1.55 -0.97
CA VAL A 550 -17.98 -0.24 -1.47
C VAL A 550 -16.83 0.73 -1.71
N SER A 551 -17.00 1.66 -2.65
CA SER A 551 -16.08 2.80 -2.85
C SER A 551 -16.20 3.78 -1.70
N PHE A 552 -15.11 4.38 -1.22
CA PHE A 552 -15.19 5.33 -0.11
C PHE A 552 -16.08 6.54 -0.45
N PRO A 553 -17.16 6.81 0.29
CA PRO A 553 -18.06 7.92 -0.04
C PRO A 553 -17.40 9.28 0.22
N PRO A 554 -17.68 10.31 -0.58
CA PRO A 554 -17.20 11.66 -0.29
C PRO A 554 -17.88 12.24 0.97
N ILE A 555 -17.11 12.93 1.81
CA ILE A 555 -17.55 13.42 3.13
C ILE A 555 -17.81 14.93 3.21
N TRP A 556 -17.49 15.71 2.17
CA TRP A 556 -17.76 17.17 2.12
C TRP A 556 -19.24 17.57 2.11
N THR A 557 -20.17 16.61 2.06
CA THR A 557 -21.61 16.85 2.18
C THR A 557 -22.22 16.16 3.40
N VAL A 558 -21.51 15.19 3.97
CA VAL A 558 -22.03 14.25 4.97
C VAL A 558 -22.55 14.91 6.25
N PRO A 559 -21.91 15.95 6.82
CA PRO A 559 -22.43 16.61 8.04
C PRO A 559 -23.84 17.16 7.90
N TRP A 560 -24.19 17.56 6.67
CA TRP A 560 -25.47 18.17 6.33
C TRP A 560 -26.58 17.17 6.06
N LEU A 561 -26.29 15.87 5.90
CA LEU A 561 -27.30 14.87 5.55
C LEU A 561 -28.07 14.38 6.78
N SER A 562 -29.39 14.19 6.66
CA SER A 562 -30.21 13.54 7.69
C SER A 562 -29.88 12.06 7.87
N TRP A 563 -29.42 11.42 6.79
CA TRP A 563 -28.98 10.03 6.74
C TRP A 563 -27.68 9.91 5.93
N ALA A 564 -26.64 9.35 6.55
CA ALA A 564 -25.32 9.12 5.96
C ALA A 564 -25.12 7.65 5.55
N GLN A 565 -23.92 7.29 5.06
CA GLN A 565 -23.61 5.99 4.43
C GLN A 565 -24.42 5.72 3.15
N TYR A 566 -23.99 4.79 2.29
CA TYR A 566 -24.68 4.60 0.99
C TYR A 566 -26.12 4.16 1.16
N ASP A 567 -26.35 3.28 2.12
CA ASP A 567 -27.61 2.66 2.52
C ASP A 567 -28.45 3.54 3.47
N ALA A 568 -28.08 4.82 3.65
CA ALA A 568 -28.81 5.77 4.50
C ALA A 568 -29.04 5.27 5.94
N SER A 569 -28.12 4.47 6.48
CA SER A 569 -28.33 3.69 7.70
C SER A 569 -28.25 4.49 9.00
N ILE A 570 -27.59 5.64 8.98
CA ILE A 570 -27.20 6.35 10.21
C ILE A 570 -27.45 7.86 10.14
N GLY A 571 -28.27 8.35 11.07
CA GLY A 571 -28.63 9.77 11.15
C GLY A 571 -27.82 10.57 12.17
N GLN A 572 -27.24 9.91 13.18
CA GLN A 572 -26.52 10.58 14.27
C GLN A 572 -24.99 10.61 13.98
N PRO A 573 -24.36 11.80 13.84
CA PRO A 573 -22.95 11.90 13.43
C PRO A 573 -21.93 11.35 14.44
N LEU A 574 -22.19 11.50 15.73
CA LEU A 574 -21.35 10.95 16.79
C LEU A 574 -21.30 9.42 16.70
N ILE A 575 -22.46 8.78 16.52
CA ILE A 575 -22.57 7.33 16.35
C ILE A 575 -21.87 6.89 15.06
N ARG A 576 -22.02 7.66 13.97
CA ARG A 576 -21.31 7.39 12.71
C ARG A 576 -19.80 7.40 12.92
N ASN A 577 -19.27 8.50 13.45
CA ASN A 577 -17.84 8.71 13.60
C ASN A 577 -17.21 7.75 14.63
N ALA A 578 -17.87 7.52 15.76
CA ALA A 578 -17.39 6.59 16.79
C ALA A 578 -17.49 5.13 16.34
N GLY A 579 -18.55 4.75 15.61
CA GLY A 579 -18.70 3.42 15.04
C GLY A 579 -17.64 3.10 13.99
N GLU A 580 -17.31 4.06 13.13
CA GLU A 580 -16.19 3.95 12.19
C GLU A 580 -14.84 3.82 12.90
N ALA A 581 -14.59 4.59 13.97
CA ALA A 581 -13.37 4.48 14.76
C ALA A 581 -13.22 3.10 15.42
N LEU A 582 -14.30 2.54 15.98
CA LEU A 582 -14.31 1.15 16.49
C LEU A 582 -14.03 0.14 15.37
N GLY A 583 -14.60 0.35 14.17
CA GLY A 583 -14.34 -0.45 12.98
C GLY A 583 -12.88 -0.50 12.55
N VAL A 584 -12.15 0.60 12.76
CA VAL A 584 -10.72 0.74 12.46
C VAL A 584 -9.87 0.39 13.70
N SER A 585 -10.43 -0.45 14.57
CA SER A 585 -9.79 -1.05 15.75
C SER A 585 -9.45 -0.07 16.87
N ALA A 586 -10.30 0.94 17.12
CA ALA A 586 -10.27 1.59 18.43
C ALA A 586 -10.63 0.56 19.51
N ARG A 587 -9.82 0.45 20.55
CA ARG A 587 -9.98 -0.57 21.59
C ARG A 587 -11.28 -0.41 22.33
N LEU A 588 -11.90 -1.53 22.68
CA LEU A 588 -13.18 -1.58 23.36
C LEU A 588 -13.13 -2.61 24.49
N ASN A 589 -13.58 -2.24 25.68
CA ASN A 589 -13.70 -3.16 26.81
C ASN A 589 -15.06 -3.87 26.82
N LEU A 590 -15.06 -5.16 26.50
CA LEU A 590 -16.21 -6.07 26.62
C LEU A 590 -15.92 -7.23 27.59
N SER A 591 -14.96 -7.09 28.51
CA SER A 591 -14.48 -8.21 29.31
C SER A 591 -15.38 -8.50 30.52
N PRO A 592 -15.77 -9.77 30.78
CA PRO A 592 -16.52 -10.13 31.99
C PRO A 592 -15.68 -10.03 33.27
N ASP A 593 -14.35 -10.06 33.13
CA ASP A 593 -13.40 -10.03 34.24
C ASP A 593 -13.04 -8.59 34.66
N ALA A 594 -13.43 -7.60 33.85
CA ALA A 594 -13.25 -6.20 34.17
C ALA A 594 -14.33 -5.70 35.14
N PRO A 595 -14.04 -4.70 35.99
CA PRO A 595 -15.05 -4.07 36.82
C PRO A 595 -16.24 -3.57 35.98
N LYS A 596 -17.49 -3.82 36.43
CA LYS A 596 -18.70 -3.51 35.63
C LYS A 596 -18.78 -2.06 35.20
N GLU A 597 -18.30 -1.14 36.03
CA GLU A 597 -18.24 0.30 35.75
C GLU A 597 -17.21 0.69 34.68
N SER A 598 -16.36 -0.24 34.24
CA SER A 598 -15.39 -0.05 33.17
C SER A 598 -15.85 -0.62 31.82
N LEU A 599 -16.96 -1.37 31.78
CA LEU A 599 -17.54 -1.86 30.54
C LEU A 599 -17.83 -0.71 29.56
N PHE A 600 -17.64 -0.98 28.27
CA PHE A 600 -17.77 -0.03 27.17
C PHE A 600 -16.79 1.15 27.20
N ARG A 601 -15.81 1.17 28.12
CA ARG A 601 -14.65 2.06 27.95
C ARG A 601 -13.98 1.74 26.63
N SER A 602 -13.51 2.77 25.95
CA SER A 602 -12.83 2.62 24.67
C SER A 602 -11.65 3.58 24.57
N SER A 603 -10.82 3.39 23.55
CA SER A 603 -9.79 4.36 23.17
C SER A 603 -10.31 5.44 22.23
N VAL A 604 -11.60 5.44 21.84
CA VAL A 604 -12.18 6.43 20.91
C VAL A 604 -11.92 7.85 21.41
N ALA A 605 -11.28 8.66 20.57
CA ALA A 605 -10.94 10.05 20.88
C ALA A 605 -12.08 10.98 20.46
N LEU A 606 -13.16 11.02 21.26
CA LEU A 606 -14.37 11.77 20.92
C LEU A 606 -14.10 13.27 20.70
N GLU A 607 -13.20 13.85 21.49
CA GLU A 607 -12.74 15.24 21.36
C GLU A 607 -12.22 15.56 19.94
N ASN A 608 -11.54 14.60 19.30
CA ASN A 608 -11.05 14.74 17.93
C ASN A 608 -12.17 14.51 16.92
N LEU A 609 -13.04 13.53 17.14
CA LEU A 609 -14.19 13.27 16.25
C LEU A 609 -15.14 14.47 16.20
N LEU A 610 -15.34 15.17 17.32
CA LEU A 610 -16.14 16.38 17.40
C LEU A 610 -15.51 17.53 16.61
N ARG A 611 -14.19 17.71 16.71
CA ARG A 611 -13.44 18.68 15.91
C ARG A 611 -13.54 18.36 14.41
N ILE A 612 -13.39 17.10 14.03
CA ILE A 612 -13.51 16.65 12.63
C ILE A 612 -14.91 16.97 12.08
N GLU A 613 -15.97 16.60 12.81
CA GLU A 613 -17.35 16.89 12.38
C GLU A 613 -17.58 18.40 12.18
N ASP A 614 -17.05 19.22 13.09
CA ASP A 614 -17.18 20.67 12.99
C ASP A 614 -16.38 21.26 11.82
N MET A 615 -15.17 20.76 11.55
CA MET A 615 -14.36 21.15 10.38
C MET A 615 -15.02 20.80 9.05
N LEU A 616 -15.67 19.63 8.98
CA LEU A 616 -16.40 19.20 7.79
C LEU A 616 -17.66 20.06 7.59
N ARG A 617 -18.37 20.37 8.68
CA ARG A 617 -19.63 21.13 8.67
C ARG A 617 -19.40 22.62 8.42
N GLY A 618 -18.58 23.26 9.24
CA GLY A 618 -18.40 24.71 9.27
C GLY A 618 -19.70 25.50 9.53
N PRO A 619 -19.80 26.76 9.06
CA PRO A 619 -20.92 27.64 9.37
C PRO A 619 -22.26 27.18 8.76
N ASN A 620 -23.35 27.66 9.36
CA ASN A 620 -24.71 27.38 8.91
C ASN A 620 -24.91 27.81 7.44
N PRO A 621 -25.42 26.94 6.55
CA PRO A 621 -25.54 27.22 5.12
C PRO A 621 -26.55 28.31 4.79
N PHE A 622 -27.53 28.57 5.66
CA PHE A 622 -28.52 29.64 5.50
C PHE A 622 -28.03 30.99 6.01
N GLY A 623 -26.92 31.04 6.74
CA GLY A 623 -26.30 32.29 7.20
C GLY A 623 -25.43 32.97 6.15
N GLN A 624 -25.24 32.33 5.00
CA GLN A 624 -24.35 32.77 3.91
C GLN A 624 -25.16 33.36 2.75
N ASN A 625 -24.59 34.33 2.03
CA ASN A 625 -25.17 34.88 0.80
C ASN A 625 -24.12 34.93 -0.33
N PRO A 626 -24.26 34.11 -1.39
CA PRO A 626 -25.32 33.11 -1.60
C PRO A 626 -25.27 31.98 -0.58
N LYS A 627 -26.39 31.25 -0.42
CA LYS A 627 -26.44 30.05 0.41
C LYS A 627 -25.43 29.01 -0.10
N GLY A 628 -24.81 28.27 0.80
CA GLY A 628 -23.79 27.27 0.44
C GLY A 628 -23.40 26.47 1.67
N PHE A 629 -22.91 25.24 1.47
CA PHE A 629 -22.33 24.50 2.59
C PHE A 629 -21.11 25.24 3.13
N GLY A 630 -20.96 25.26 4.46
CA GLY A 630 -19.73 25.69 5.11
C GLY A 630 -18.68 24.57 5.14
N GLY A 631 -17.57 24.83 5.85
CA GLY A 631 -16.58 23.79 6.17
C GLY A 631 -15.85 23.28 4.93
N LEU A 632 -15.64 21.97 4.85
CA LEU A 632 -14.95 21.32 3.74
C LEU A 632 -15.78 21.41 2.45
N GLN A 633 -15.25 22.08 1.44
CA GLN A 633 -15.92 22.21 0.15
C GLN A 633 -15.63 21.03 -0.78
N PRO A 634 -16.58 20.66 -1.66
CA PRO A 634 -16.29 19.81 -2.80
C PRO A 634 -15.15 20.42 -3.66
N PRO A 635 -14.23 19.60 -4.18
CA PRO A 635 -13.13 20.11 -5.00
C PRO A 635 -13.65 20.65 -6.33
N LYS A 636 -13.23 21.86 -6.70
CA LYS A 636 -13.54 22.44 -8.01
C LYS A 636 -12.70 21.81 -9.12
N TRP A 637 -13.25 21.75 -10.32
CA TRP A 637 -12.51 21.31 -11.50
C TRP A 637 -11.26 22.19 -11.75
N PRO A 638 -10.05 21.61 -11.79
CA PRO A 638 -8.80 22.37 -11.68
C PRO A 638 -8.24 22.86 -13.03
N SER A 639 -9.04 23.57 -13.82
CA SER A 639 -8.59 24.11 -15.12
C SER A 639 -7.33 24.98 -15.02
N GLN A 640 -7.12 25.64 -13.88
CA GLN A 640 -5.95 26.49 -13.63
C GLN A 640 -4.63 25.73 -13.56
N ILE A 641 -4.65 24.46 -13.13
CA ILE A 641 -3.45 23.61 -13.06
C ILE A 641 -3.02 23.18 -14.48
N PHE A 642 -3.99 22.99 -15.37
CA PHE A 642 -3.78 22.51 -16.74
C PHE A 642 -4.24 23.53 -17.79
N SER A 643 -3.94 24.82 -17.58
CA SER A 643 -4.44 25.93 -18.40
C SER A 643 -4.11 25.83 -19.89
N ASN A 644 -3.02 25.15 -20.24
CA ASN A 644 -2.57 24.92 -21.62
C ASN A 644 -3.16 23.66 -22.25
N ASP A 645 -3.93 22.85 -21.52
CA ASP A 645 -4.53 21.62 -22.00
C ASP A 645 -6.01 21.83 -22.34
N PRO A 646 -6.42 21.72 -23.62
CA PRO A 646 -7.81 21.87 -24.01
C PRO A 646 -8.77 20.91 -23.30
N ALA A 647 -8.31 19.72 -22.88
CA ALA A 647 -9.18 18.72 -22.26
C ALA A 647 -9.65 19.12 -20.84
N TRP A 648 -8.98 20.10 -20.22
CA TRP A 648 -9.33 20.63 -18.90
C TRP A 648 -10.08 21.96 -18.96
N LYS A 649 -10.26 22.55 -20.15
CA LYS A 649 -11.06 23.76 -20.31
C LYS A 649 -12.54 23.41 -20.31
N ILE A 650 -13.33 24.21 -19.59
CA ILE A 650 -14.78 24.07 -19.59
C ILE A 650 -15.37 24.76 -20.83
N ASP A 651 -16.12 24.02 -21.64
CA ASP A 651 -16.99 24.56 -22.69
C ASP A 651 -18.29 25.06 -22.04
N THR A 652 -18.42 26.38 -21.96
CA THR A 652 -19.54 27.04 -21.26
C THR A 652 -20.87 26.86 -21.98
N GLU A 653 -20.88 26.69 -23.31
CA GLU A 653 -22.11 26.43 -24.06
C GLU A 653 -22.62 25.02 -23.77
N ARG A 654 -21.72 24.02 -23.80
CA ARG A 654 -22.03 22.64 -23.42
C ARG A 654 -22.46 22.53 -21.97
N ALA A 655 -21.75 23.16 -21.05
CA ALA A 655 -22.14 23.18 -19.64
C ALA A 655 -23.54 23.79 -19.43
N SER A 656 -23.90 24.81 -20.22
CA SER A 656 -25.27 25.37 -20.17
C SER A 656 -26.34 24.39 -20.68
N LYS A 657 -26.07 23.63 -21.75
CA LYS A 657 -26.97 22.57 -22.25
C LYS A 657 -27.06 21.43 -21.25
N GLY A 658 -25.93 21.01 -20.68
CA GLY A 658 -25.84 20.00 -19.64
C GLY A 658 -26.61 20.36 -18.38
N ARG A 659 -26.62 21.64 -17.99
CA ARG A 659 -27.45 22.15 -16.87
C ARG A 659 -28.94 21.87 -17.10
N ALA A 660 -29.43 22.09 -18.31
CA ALA A 660 -30.82 21.81 -18.66
C ALA A 660 -31.14 20.31 -18.61
N ILE A 661 -30.20 19.46 -19.08
CA ILE A 661 -30.33 17.99 -18.99
C ILE A 661 -30.32 17.52 -17.53
N TYR A 662 -29.45 18.08 -16.68
CA TYR A 662 -29.43 17.78 -15.26
C TYR A 662 -30.75 18.14 -14.59
N ALA A 663 -31.30 19.31 -14.91
CA ALA A 663 -32.60 19.75 -14.39
C ALA A 663 -33.73 18.82 -14.86
N ASP A 664 -33.66 18.26 -16.07
CA ASP A 664 -34.67 17.35 -16.62
C ASP A 664 -34.64 15.97 -15.96
N ILE A 665 -33.45 15.39 -15.77
CA ILE A 665 -33.29 13.97 -15.41
C ILE A 665 -32.72 13.80 -13.99
N CYS A 666 -31.59 14.44 -13.69
CA CYS A 666 -30.78 14.10 -12.52
C CYS A 666 -31.37 14.62 -11.20
N VAL A 667 -31.98 15.81 -11.25
CA VAL A 667 -32.38 16.58 -10.06
C VAL A 667 -33.46 15.90 -9.22
N GLU A 668 -34.28 15.03 -9.82
CA GLU A 668 -35.33 14.29 -9.10
C GLU A 668 -34.74 13.40 -7.99
N CYS A 669 -33.54 12.86 -8.22
CA CYS A 669 -32.84 12.03 -7.25
C CYS A 669 -31.74 12.81 -6.54
N HIS A 670 -30.90 13.52 -7.29
CA HIS A 670 -29.69 14.15 -6.74
C HIS A 670 -29.94 15.51 -6.09
N LEU A 671 -31.16 16.04 -6.17
CA LEU A 671 -31.52 17.41 -5.79
C LEU A 671 -30.76 18.46 -6.62
N GLY A 672 -31.11 19.73 -6.43
CA GLY A 672 -30.38 20.83 -7.03
C GLY A 672 -28.90 20.85 -6.58
N PRO A 673 -27.97 21.34 -7.41
CA PRO A 673 -26.61 21.60 -6.97
C PRO A 673 -26.60 22.66 -5.85
N VAL A 674 -25.66 22.51 -4.91
CA VAL A 674 -25.59 23.37 -3.72
C VAL A 674 -25.01 24.75 -4.04
N ASN A 675 -24.10 24.84 -5.01
CA ASN A 675 -23.28 26.03 -5.27
C ASN A 675 -23.42 26.55 -6.73
N ASP A 676 -24.55 26.29 -7.40
CA ASP A 676 -24.85 26.87 -8.73
C ASP A 676 -26.04 27.86 -8.64
N PRO A 677 -25.78 29.15 -8.40
CA PRO A 677 -26.84 30.16 -8.36
C PRO A 677 -27.53 30.37 -9.72
N VAL A 678 -26.88 29.99 -10.83
CA VAL A 678 -27.50 30.05 -12.17
C VAL A 678 -28.56 28.95 -12.30
N PHE A 679 -28.29 27.75 -11.76
CA PHE A 679 -29.28 26.68 -11.68
C PHE A 679 -30.50 27.13 -10.87
N ASP A 680 -30.29 27.69 -9.68
CA ASP A 680 -31.37 28.16 -8.83
C ASP A 680 -32.20 29.27 -9.48
N ALA A 681 -31.57 30.16 -10.26
CA ALA A 681 -32.28 31.21 -10.99
C ALA A 681 -33.09 30.68 -12.19
N GLN A 682 -32.58 29.66 -12.90
CA GLN A 682 -33.24 29.08 -14.07
C GLN A 682 -34.32 28.06 -13.70
N PHE A 683 -34.13 27.33 -12.60
CA PHE A 683 -34.98 26.24 -12.15
C PHE A 683 -35.34 26.39 -10.66
N PRO A 684 -36.00 27.48 -10.24
CA PRO A 684 -36.26 27.77 -8.83
C PRO A 684 -37.05 26.67 -8.12
N ASP A 685 -37.98 26.01 -8.82
CA ASP A 685 -38.79 24.91 -8.28
C ASP A 685 -38.00 23.61 -8.03
N LYS A 686 -36.77 23.54 -8.56
CA LYS A 686 -35.86 22.40 -8.48
C LYS A 686 -34.62 22.70 -7.60
N SER A 687 -34.59 23.86 -6.95
CA SER A 687 -33.51 24.27 -6.06
C SER A 687 -33.40 23.35 -4.84
N VAL A 688 -32.17 23.00 -4.46
CA VAL A 688 -31.92 22.27 -3.21
C VAL A 688 -32.30 23.09 -1.97
N TRP A 689 -32.40 24.41 -2.09
CA TRP A 689 -32.68 25.33 -0.99
C TRP A 689 -34.17 25.46 -0.63
N LYS A 690 -35.03 24.67 -1.28
CA LYS A 690 -36.46 24.62 -0.95
C LYS A 690 -36.70 23.99 0.44
N PRO A 691 -37.64 24.53 1.25
CA PRO A 691 -37.88 24.04 2.60
C PRO A 691 -38.18 22.54 2.70
N GLU A 692 -38.80 21.94 1.66
CA GLU A 692 -39.13 20.51 1.60
C GLU A 692 -37.92 19.60 1.78
N HIS A 693 -36.76 20.03 1.26
CA HIS A 693 -35.52 19.27 1.28
C HIS A 693 -34.77 19.40 2.60
N TRP A 694 -35.23 20.22 3.54
CA TRP A 694 -34.53 20.49 4.79
C TRP A 694 -35.36 20.11 6.01
N ASP A 695 -34.70 19.80 7.11
CA ASP A 695 -35.35 19.58 8.40
C ASP A 695 -35.87 20.90 8.98
N ALA A 696 -37.03 20.86 9.64
CA ALA A 696 -37.61 22.05 10.24
C ALA A 696 -36.88 22.48 11.52
N ASN A 697 -36.16 21.56 12.18
CA ASN A 697 -35.48 21.78 13.45
C ASN A 697 -34.02 22.25 13.28
N GLY A 698 -33.50 22.27 12.06
CA GLY A 698 -32.14 22.72 11.79
C GLY A 698 -31.70 22.54 10.34
N PRO A 699 -30.52 23.05 9.97
CA PRO A 699 -30.00 23.00 8.61
C PRO A 699 -29.48 21.59 8.26
N VAL A 700 -30.39 20.61 8.19
CA VAL A 700 -30.09 19.23 7.80
C VAL A 700 -30.88 18.90 6.53
N LEU A 701 -30.16 18.58 5.47
CA LEU A 701 -30.67 18.16 4.18
C LEU A 701 -31.21 16.73 4.25
N LYS A 702 -32.41 16.52 3.73
CA LYS A 702 -33.07 15.22 3.55
C LYS A 702 -32.70 14.67 2.16
N PRO A 703 -31.71 13.78 2.04
CA PRO A 703 -31.37 13.19 0.75
C PRO A 703 -32.53 12.34 0.25
N VAL A 704 -32.67 12.24 -1.08
CA VAL A 704 -33.61 11.29 -1.68
C VAL A 704 -33.09 9.88 -1.43
N GLN A 705 -33.98 8.98 -1.02
CA GLN A 705 -33.69 7.58 -0.83
C GLN A 705 -34.48 6.80 -1.86
N LYS A 706 -33.83 5.89 -2.59
CA LYS A 706 -34.45 5.08 -3.63
C LYS A 706 -34.30 3.60 -3.29
N PRO A 707 -35.37 2.79 -3.43
CA PRO A 707 -35.27 1.36 -3.22
C PRO A 707 -34.22 0.73 -4.14
N VAL A 708 -33.43 -0.21 -3.63
CA VAL A 708 -32.41 -0.94 -4.39
C VAL A 708 -33.02 -1.63 -5.60
N GLU A 709 -34.22 -2.20 -5.43
CA GLU A 709 -34.95 -2.86 -6.51
C GLU A 709 -35.34 -1.89 -7.65
N VAL A 710 -35.66 -0.64 -7.32
CA VAL A 710 -35.96 0.41 -8.33
C VAL A 710 -34.68 0.85 -9.02
N MET A 711 -33.60 1.07 -8.24
CA MET A 711 -32.31 1.49 -8.78
C MET A 711 -31.60 0.40 -9.58
N GLY A 712 -31.88 -0.88 -9.32
CA GLY A 712 -31.28 -2.05 -9.98
C GLY A 712 -29.77 -2.19 -9.79
N THR A 713 -29.18 -1.44 -8.86
CA THR A 713 -27.75 -1.51 -8.50
C THR A 713 -27.48 -2.72 -7.61
N ASP A 714 -26.20 -3.05 -7.39
CA ASP A 714 -25.80 -4.15 -6.49
C ASP A 714 -26.48 -4.03 -5.11
N PRO A 715 -27.08 -5.10 -4.55
CA PRO A 715 -27.78 -5.04 -3.26
C PRO A 715 -26.92 -5.41 -2.05
N ALA A 716 -25.68 -5.90 -2.25
CA ALA A 716 -24.90 -6.56 -1.19
C ALA A 716 -24.72 -5.66 0.04
N GLN A 717 -24.32 -4.40 -0.16
CA GLN A 717 -24.13 -3.44 0.93
C GLN A 717 -25.41 -3.20 1.74
N ALA A 718 -26.55 -2.96 1.08
CA ALA A 718 -27.80 -2.69 1.78
C ALA A 718 -28.30 -3.94 2.53
N ASN A 719 -28.04 -5.14 2.00
CA ASN A 719 -28.41 -6.40 2.63
C ASN A 719 -27.70 -6.61 3.97
N VAL A 720 -26.45 -6.17 4.14
CA VAL A 720 -25.67 -6.39 5.39
C VAL A 720 -26.46 -5.98 6.63
N LEU A 721 -27.11 -4.81 6.61
CA LEU A 721 -27.83 -4.29 7.78
C LEU A 721 -29.13 -5.04 8.08
N VAL A 722 -29.76 -5.62 7.06
CA VAL A 722 -31.06 -6.30 7.18
C VAL A 722 -30.90 -7.78 7.49
N SER A 723 -29.93 -8.45 6.87
CA SER A 723 -29.79 -9.92 6.97
C SER A 723 -28.81 -10.37 8.04
N ARG A 724 -27.80 -9.56 8.39
CA ARG A 724 -26.76 -9.98 9.32
C ARG A 724 -27.28 -9.94 10.76
N LYS A 725 -27.06 -11.03 11.48
CA LYS A 725 -27.24 -11.13 12.93
C LYS A 725 -25.91 -11.35 13.63
N VAL A 726 -25.86 -10.98 14.90
CA VAL A 726 -24.70 -11.24 15.76
C VAL A 726 -25.14 -11.89 17.07
N ASP A 727 -24.34 -12.85 17.50
CA ASP A 727 -24.39 -13.42 18.83
C ASP A 727 -23.72 -12.48 19.84
N LEU A 728 -24.27 -12.40 21.05
CA LEU A 728 -23.79 -11.51 22.11
C LEU A 728 -23.65 -12.27 23.44
N PRO A 729 -22.68 -11.90 24.29
CA PRO A 729 -22.56 -12.46 25.62
C PRO A 729 -23.66 -11.93 26.53
N GLY A 730 -24.41 -12.84 27.16
CA GLY A 730 -25.60 -12.48 27.94
C GLY A 730 -25.34 -11.55 29.13
N PHE A 731 -24.12 -11.48 29.66
CA PHE A 731 -23.78 -10.59 30.77
C PHE A 731 -23.74 -9.11 30.37
N LEU A 732 -23.56 -8.79 29.07
CA LEU A 732 -23.67 -7.42 28.60
C LEU A 732 -25.11 -6.91 28.70
N ASP A 733 -26.09 -7.82 28.68
CA ASP A 733 -27.52 -7.55 28.79
C ASP A 733 -27.94 -6.36 27.91
N LEU A 734 -27.55 -6.38 26.62
CA LEU A 734 -27.87 -5.29 25.71
C LEU A 734 -29.37 -5.25 25.46
N GLN A 735 -29.97 -4.09 25.74
CA GLN A 735 -31.40 -3.83 25.60
C GLN A 735 -31.57 -2.51 24.83
N PRO A 736 -31.67 -2.55 23.49
CA PRO A 736 -31.82 -1.36 22.63
C PRO A 736 -32.80 -0.30 23.14
N ALA A 737 -34.00 -0.73 23.57
CA ALA A 737 -35.03 0.16 24.11
C ALA A 737 -34.65 0.84 25.43
N ARG A 738 -33.77 0.24 26.24
CA ARG A 738 -33.25 0.81 27.49
C ARG A 738 -31.98 1.63 27.28
N ASP A 739 -31.13 1.18 26.37
CA ASP A 739 -29.75 1.64 26.24
C ASP A 739 -29.60 2.81 25.26
N MET A 740 -30.43 2.89 24.22
CA MET A 740 -30.47 4.03 23.27
C MET A 740 -31.41 5.14 23.75
N GLN A 741 -31.02 5.76 24.86
CA GLN A 741 -31.80 6.77 25.57
C GLN A 741 -31.86 8.11 24.81
N PRO A 742 -32.91 8.93 25.01
CA PRO A 742 -32.94 10.28 24.47
C PRO A 742 -31.80 11.15 24.99
N ALA A 743 -31.37 12.11 24.18
CA ALA A 743 -30.29 13.04 24.50
C ALA A 743 -30.59 13.86 25.77
N GLY A 744 -29.69 13.82 26.77
CA GLY A 744 -29.81 14.61 28.00
C GLY A 744 -30.90 14.14 28.97
N ASP A 745 -31.51 12.97 28.75
CA ASP A 745 -32.57 12.40 29.60
C ASP A 745 -32.17 11.00 30.11
N ALA A 746 -31.02 10.95 30.79
CA ALA A 746 -30.48 9.70 31.31
C ALA A 746 -31.51 8.98 32.22
N GLY A 747 -31.79 7.72 31.91
CA GLY A 747 -32.77 6.88 32.61
C GLY A 747 -34.16 6.81 31.97
N LYS A 748 -34.43 7.54 30.88
CA LYS A 748 -35.62 7.31 30.05
C LYS A 748 -35.36 6.24 28.99
N VAL A 749 -36.40 5.51 28.60
CA VAL A 749 -36.34 4.56 27.47
C VAL A 749 -36.22 5.30 26.14
N SER A 750 -35.72 4.59 25.13
CA SER A 750 -35.61 5.09 23.76
C SER A 750 -36.94 5.62 23.23
N ASP A 751 -36.87 6.72 22.50
CA ASP A 751 -38.00 7.33 21.78
C ASP A 751 -38.00 6.98 20.29
N CYS A 752 -37.20 6.00 19.88
CA CYS A 752 -37.17 5.46 18.53
C CYS A 752 -38.35 4.52 18.28
N ALA A 753 -39.32 4.97 17.48
CA ALA A 753 -40.51 4.19 17.13
C ALA A 753 -40.19 2.96 16.25
N ASP A 754 -39.12 3.03 15.47
CA ASP A 754 -38.74 2.03 14.46
C ASP A 754 -37.74 0.98 14.98
N LEU A 755 -37.54 0.91 16.30
CA LEU A 755 -36.78 -0.20 16.88
C LEU A 755 -37.51 -1.52 16.66
N PRO A 756 -36.78 -2.63 16.40
CA PRO A 756 -37.41 -3.94 16.35
C PRO A 756 -38.15 -4.23 17.66
N LEU A 757 -39.28 -4.94 17.57
CA LEU A 757 -40.02 -5.33 18.76
C LEU A 757 -39.12 -6.18 19.68
N PRO A 758 -39.13 -5.99 21.00
CA PRO A 758 -38.31 -6.78 21.93
C PRO A 758 -38.53 -8.30 21.85
N SER A 759 -39.64 -8.75 21.25
CA SER A 759 -39.91 -10.17 20.98
C SER A 759 -39.14 -10.74 19.76
N THR A 760 -38.49 -9.89 18.97
CA THR A 760 -37.81 -10.26 17.70
C THR A 760 -36.29 -10.42 17.84
N TYR A 761 -35.75 -10.11 19.02
CA TYR A 761 -34.34 -10.29 19.37
C TYR A 761 -34.20 -10.73 20.84
N SER A 762 -33.00 -11.14 21.25
CA SER A 762 -32.65 -11.38 22.65
C SER A 762 -31.38 -10.61 23.03
N SER A 763 -31.03 -10.60 24.32
CA SER A 763 -29.75 -10.05 24.78
C SER A 763 -28.54 -10.88 24.34
N THR A 764 -28.75 -12.04 23.72
CA THR A 764 -27.70 -12.95 23.24
C THR A 764 -27.68 -13.13 21.72
N GLU A 765 -28.69 -12.66 21.00
CA GLU A 765 -28.74 -12.65 19.53
C GLU A 765 -29.59 -11.47 19.06
N MET A 766 -29.06 -10.61 18.18
CA MET A 766 -29.83 -9.50 17.63
C MET A 766 -29.37 -9.09 16.22
N PRO A 767 -30.17 -8.30 15.48
CA PRO A 767 -29.74 -7.72 14.21
C PRO A 767 -28.44 -6.92 14.38
N TYR A 768 -27.48 -7.12 13.48
CA TYR A 768 -26.16 -6.51 13.52
C TYR A 768 -26.22 -4.98 13.65
N ALA A 769 -27.05 -4.32 12.83
CA ALA A 769 -27.20 -2.87 12.84
C ALA A 769 -27.59 -2.35 14.23
N ILE A 770 -28.57 -3.02 14.86
CA ILE A 770 -29.09 -2.64 16.17
C ILE A 770 -28.08 -2.90 17.29
N ALA A 771 -27.35 -4.02 17.23
CA ALA A 771 -26.25 -4.28 18.15
C ALA A 771 -25.20 -3.19 18.07
N LEU A 772 -24.78 -2.83 16.86
CA LEU A 772 -23.74 -1.85 16.65
C LEU A 772 -24.17 -0.47 17.14
N MET A 773 -25.37 -0.01 16.77
CA MET A 773 -25.93 1.25 17.25
C MET A 773 -25.95 1.31 18.78
N THR A 774 -26.37 0.22 19.43
CA THR A 774 -26.45 0.13 20.90
C THR A 774 -25.06 0.14 21.54
N VAL A 775 -24.09 -0.61 21.01
CA VAL A 775 -22.73 -0.62 21.54
C VAL A 775 -22.08 0.76 21.39
N VAL A 776 -22.20 1.40 20.23
CA VAL A 776 -21.60 2.72 19.97
C VAL A 776 -22.23 3.81 20.84
N GLU A 777 -23.54 3.74 21.08
CA GLU A 777 -24.24 4.59 22.05
C GLU A 777 -23.61 4.47 23.44
N LEU A 778 -23.49 3.23 23.94
CA LEU A 778 -22.93 2.96 25.26
C LEU A 778 -21.48 3.40 25.37
N VAL A 779 -20.67 3.21 24.32
CA VAL A 779 -19.29 3.70 24.25
C VAL A 779 -19.24 5.22 24.33
N SER A 780 -20.08 5.91 23.56
CA SER A 780 -20.12 7.38 23.53
C SER A 780 -20.54 7.95 24.89
N ARG A 781 -21.60 7.39 25.48
CA ARG A 781 -22.06 7.75 26.84
C ARG A 781 -21.01 7.44 27.90
N LYS A 782 -20.30 6.32 27.77
CA LYS A 782 -19.23 5.95 28.70
C LYS A 782 -18.09 6.96 28.65
N TRP A 783 -17.67 7.37 27.46
CA TRP A 783 -16.67 8.41 27.28
C TRP A 783 -17.14 9.72 27.92
N MET A 784 -18.40 10.12 27.69
CA MET A 784 -18.94 11.37 28.27
C MET A 784 -18.97 11.34 29.80
N LYS A 785 -19.37 10.22 30.38
CA LYS A 785 -19.40 10.01 31.84
C LYS A 785 -17.99 10.08 32.44
N ASP A 786 -17.03 9.39 31.83
CA ASP A 786 -15.65 9.34 32.34
C ASP A 786 -14.92 10.69 32.18
N ASN A 787 -15.33 11.52 31.23
CA ASN A 787 -14.82 12.88 31.01
C ASN A 787 -15.65 13.98 31.69
N HIS A 788 -16.61 13.61 32.55
CA HIS A 788 -17.44 14.55 33.31
C HIS A 788 -18.17 15.59 32.44
N VAL A 789 -18.64 15.18 31.27
CA VAL A 789 -19.45 16.05 30.38
C VAL A 789 -20.71 16.49 31.12
N SER A 790 -20.99 17.79 31.15
CA SER A 790 -22.22 18.32 31.75
C SER A 790 -23.45 17.92 30.91
N GLU A 791 -24.63 17.82 31.55
CA GLU A 791 -25.88 17.49 30.85
C GLU A 791 -26.20 18.47 29.70
N ALA A 792 -25.87 19.75 29.88
CA ALA A 792 -26.02 20.77 28.84
C ALA A 792 -25.10 20.50 27.64
N ASN A 793 -23.84 20.14 27.88
CA ASN A 793 -22.90 19.80 26.81
C ASN A 793 -23.29 18.47 26.16
N GLU A 794 -23.71 17.47 26.92
CA GLU A 794 -24.21 16.20 26.39
C GLU A 794 -25.38 16.46 25.41
N LYS A 795 -26.37 17.26 25.82
CA LYS A 795 -27.49 17.65 24.96
C LYS A 795 -27.03 18.37 23.69
N GLN A 796 -26.02 19.24 23.78
CA GLN A 796 -25.42 19.91 22.62
C GLN A 796 -24.73 18.91 21.67
N LEU A 797 -23.99 17.94 22.20
CA LEU A 797 -23.24 16.94 21.42
C LEU A 797 -24.17 15.98 20.67
N TRP A 798 -25.24 15.54 21.32
CA TRP A 798 -26.24 14.69 20.65
C TRP A 798 -27.06 15.46 19.62
N GLY A 799 -27.36 16.73 19.90
CA GLY A 799 -28.22 17.55 19.05
C GLY A 799 -29.64 16.99 18.95
N PHE A 800 -30.35 17.34 17.86
CA PHE A 800 -31.73 16.89 17.63
C PHE A 800 -31.84 15.59 16.81
N ARG A 801 -30.76 15.17 16.14
CA ARG A 801 -30.72 13.90 15.37
C ARG A 801 -30.54 12.75 16.35
N LYS A 802 -31.39 11.74 16.26
CA LYS A 802 -31.44 10.61 17.19
C LYS A 802 -30.69 9.41 16.64
N ASN A 803 -30.21 8.54 17.53
CA ASN A 803 -29.67 7.22 17.18
C ASN A 803 -30.81 6.21 16.95
N CYS A 804 -31.62 6.45 15.92
CA CYS A 804 -32.74 5.57 15.54
C CYS A 804 -32.47 4.86 14.22
N PRO A 805 -33.03 3.65 14.02
CA PRO A 805 -33.01 3.01 12.71
C PRO A 805 -33.72 3.89 11.68
N ASN A 806 -33.29 3.78 10.43
CA ASN A 806 -33.99 4.44 9.34
C ASN A 806 -35.41 3.82 9.18
N PRO A 807 -36.49 4.62 9.16
CA PRO A 807 -37.86 4.13 9.05
C PRO A 807 -38.20 3.52 7.67
N GLU A 808 -37.35 3.68 6.66
CA GLU A 808 -37.53 3.06 5.35
C GLU A 808 -37.57 1.52 5.46
N LYS A 809 -38.61 0.91 4.90
CA LYS A 809 -38.89 -0.53 5.06
C LYS A 809 -38.15 -1.42 4.07
N ASP A 810 -37.91 -0.90 2.86
CA ASP A 810 -37.23 -1.62 1.80
C ASP A 810 -35.72 -1.33 1.84
N LEU A 811 -34.92 -2.23 1.25
CA LEU A 811 -33.51 -1.94 0.97
C LEU A 811 -33.42 -0.69 0.11
N HIS A 812 -32.57 0.26 0.47
CA HIS A 812 -32.47 1.53 -0.23
C HIS A 812 -31.02 2.02 -0.30
N TYR A 813 -30.78 2.93 -1.24
CA TYR A 813 -29.59 3.77 -1.29
C TYR A 813 -29.97 5.24 -1.34
N ARG A 814 -29.17 6.10 -0.72
CA ARG A 814 -29.34 7.55 -0.83
C ARG A 814 -28.71 8.09 -2.11
N ALA A 815 -29.34 9.11 -2.68
CA ALA A 815 -28.77 9.99 -3.68
C ALA A 815 -28.39 11.33 -3.01
N ARG A 816 -27.15 11.78 -3.27
CA ARG A 816 -26.63 13.07 -2.78
C ARG A 816 -26.55 14.11 -3.90
N PRO A 817 -26.48 15.41 -3.58
CA PRO A 817 -26.02 16.43 -4.52
C PRO A 817 -24.69 16.05 -5.17
N LEU A 818 -24.57 16.27 -6.48
CA LEU A 818 -23.42 15.82 -7.29
C LEU A 818 -22.22 16.78 -7.25
N ASN A 819 -22.18 17.73 -6.33
CA ASN A 819 -21.03 18.64 -6.22
C ASN A 819 -19.72 17.90 -5.93
N GLY A 820 -18.70 18.15 -6.75
CA GLY A 820 -17.39 17.48 -6.73
C GLY A 820 -17.39 16.08 -7.35
N VAL A 821 -18.43 15.64 -8.06
CA VAL A 821 -18.56 14.28 -8.62
C VAL A 821 -17.45 13.92 -9.62
N TRP A 822 -16.83 14.91 -10.26
CA TRP A 822 -15.70 14.66 -11.14
C TRP A 822 -14.53 13.96 -10.41
N ALA A 823 -14.36 14.23 -9.12
CA ALA A 823 -13.28 13.72 -8.27
C ALA A 823 -13.60 12.40 -7.55
N THR A 824 -14.72 11.73 -7.89
CA THR A 824 -15.20 10.55 -7.16
C THR A 824 -15.20 9.27 -7.99
N ALA A 825 -14.40 9.21 -9.07
CA ALA A 825 -14.25 7.97 -9.82
C ALA A 825 -13.53 6.90 -8.98
N PRO A 826 -13.88 5.61 -9.13
CA PRO A 826 -14.96 5.08 -9.98
C PRO A 826 -16.35 5.25 -9.35
N TYR A 827 -17.38 5.17 -10.19
CA TYR A 827 -18.77 5.49 -9.89
C TYR A 827 -19.61 4.29 -9.47
N LEU A 828 -20.84 4.58 -9.00
CA LEU A 828 -21.70 3.73 -8.17
C LEU A 828 -21.15 3.49 -6.78
N HIS A 829 -22.02 3.07 -5.85
CA HIS A 829 -21.64 2.85 -4.46
C HIS A 829 -20.51 1.81 -4.31
N ASN A 830 -20.44 0.84 -5.23
CA ASN A 830 -19.42 -0.19 -5.25
C ASN A 830 -18.24 0.11 -6.18
N GLY A 831 -18.14 1.30 -6.76
CA GLY A 831 -17.01 1.68 -7.62
C GLY A 831 -16.89 0.80 -8.87
N SER A 832 -18.00 0.30 -9.40
CA SER A 832 -18.05 -0.68 -10.50
C SER A 832 -18.09 -0.06 -11.90
N VAL A 833 -18.13 1.28 -12.00
CA VAL A 833 -18.17 2.01 -13.28
C VAL A 833 -16.99 2.98 -13.39
N PRO A 834 -16.11 2.86 -14.40
CA PRO A 834 -14.81 3.53 -14.37
C PRO A 834 -14.84 5.05 -14.60
N SER A 835 -15.84 5.58 -15.32
CA SER A 835 -15.91 7.00 -15.69
C SER A 835 -17.35 7.51 -15.82
N LEU A 836 -17.58 8.84 -15.79
CA LEU A 836 -18.92 9.40 -16.02
C LEU A 836 -19.43 9.08 -17.42
N TRP A 837 -18.55 9.02 -18.41
CA TRP A 837 -18.92 8.56 -19.75
C TRP A 837 -19.62 7.21 -19.71
N TRP A 838 -19.03 6.23 -19.02
CA TRP A 838 -19.63 4.90 -18.87
C TRP A 838 -20.84 4.89 -17.94
N MET A 839 -20.90 5.79 -16.95
CA MET A 839 -22.04 5.92 -16.04
C MET A 839 -23.32 6.31 -16.79
N LEU A 840 -23.19 7.22 -17.75
CA LEU A 840 -24.30 7.74 -18.57
C LEU A 840 -24.67 6.83 -19.76
N MET A 841 -24.00 5.69 -19.92
CA MET A 841 -24.31 4.69 -20.94
C MET A 841 -25.31 3.63 -20.42
N PRO A 842 -26.06 2.96 -21.32
CA PRO A 842 -26.85 1.78 -20.99
C PRO A 842 -26.04 0.74 -20.20
N ALA A 843 -26.63 0.17 -19.16
CA ALA A 843 -25.89 -0.67 -18.20
C ALA A 843 -25.27 -1.92 -18.86
N ALA A 844 -25.95 -2.45 -19.89
CA ALA A 844 -25.46 -3.57 -20.69
C ALA A 844 -24.17 -3.26 -21.47
N GLN A 845 -23.90 -1.99 -21.78
CA GLN A 845 -22.73 -1.57 -22.56
C GLN A 845 -21.51 -1.22 -21.70
N ARG A 846 -21.67 -1.14 -20.37
CA ARG A 846 -20.59 -0.79 -19.44
C ARG A 846 -19.49 -1.87 -19.42
N PRO A 847 -18.20 -1.48 -19.32
CA PRO A 847 -17.10 -2.42 -19.18
C PRO A 847 -17.32 -3.34 -17.99
N LYS A 848 -17.13 -4.66 -18.19
CA LYS A 848 -17.27 -5.65 -17.11
C LYS A 848 -16.02 -5.80 -16.28
N GLN A 849 -14.89 -5.33 -16.78
CA GLN A 849 -13.59 -5.42 -16.14
C GLN A 849 -12.76 -4.16 -16.44
N PHE A 850 -11.99 -3.70 -15.46
CA PHE A 850 -11.00 -2.64 -15.60
C PHE A 850 -10.00 -2.70 -14.44
N CYS A 851 -8.84 -2.08 -14.60
CA CYS A 851 -7.82 -2.09 -13.55
C CYS A 851 -8.03 -0.94 -12.55
N MET A 852 -7.74 -1.19 -11.28
CA MET A 852 -7.72 -0.21 -10.20
C MET A 852 -6.30 -0.10 -9.62
N GLY A 853 -5.94 1.08 -9.13
CA GLY A 853 -4.60 1.42 -8.65
C GLY A 853 -4.10 2.73 -9.27
N PHE A 854 -2.82 2.77 -9.65
CA PHE A 854 -2.16 3.98 -10.19
C PHE A 854 -2.44 4.18 -11.67
N ARG A 855 -3.64 4.67 -11.98
CA ARG A 855 -4.05 5.02 -13.35
C ARG A 855 -4.08 6.53 -13.56
N ASP A 856 -3.78 6.91 -14.80
CA ASP A 856 -3.98 8.28 -15.24
C ASP A 856 -5.49 8.55 -15.39
N TYR A 857 -5.88 9.74 -14.97
CA TYR A 857 -7.23 10.25 -15.08
C TYR A 857 -7.50 10.71 -16.51
N ASP A 858 -8.68 10.37 -17.04
CA ASP A 858 -9.16 10.83 -18.33
C ASP A 858 -10.11 12.03 -18.11
N PRO A 859 -9.70 13.27 -18.44
CA PRO A 859 -10.55 14.44 -18.26
C PRO A 859 -11.72 14.53 -19.27
N GLN A 860 -11.70 13.73 -20.34
CA GLN A 860 -12.81 13.66 -21.31
C GLN A 860 -13.87 12.67 -20.85
N GLN A 861 -13.46 11.48 -20.42
CA GLN A 861 -14.39 10.49 -19.85
C GLN A 861 -14.79 10.82 -18.40
N VAL A 862 -13.99 11.63 -17.70
CA VAL A 862 -14.11 12.00 -16.28
C VAL A 862 -14.06 10.75 -15.41
N GLY A 863 -12.85 10.21 -15.24
CA GLY A 863 -12.58 8.99 -14.47
C GLY A 863 -11.40 8.20 -15.04
N PHE A 864 -11.46 6.88 -14.99
CA PHE A 864 -10.44 6.02 -15.60
C PHE A 864 -10.68 5.85 -17.10
N HIS A 865 -9.62 5.98 -17.89
CA HIS A 865 -9.67 5.65 -19.31
C HIS A 865 -9.94 4.15 -19.50
N VAL A 866 -11.02 3.83 -20.20
CA VAL A 866 -11.38 2.49 -20.65
C VAL A 866 -12.03 2.61 -22.04
N GLU A 867 -11.57 1.78 -22.98
CA GLU A 867 -12.17 1.69 -24.33
C GLU A 867 -13.19 0.54 -24.42
N ALA A 868 -14.16 0.68 -25.33
CA ALA A 868 -15.19 -0.34 -25.55
C ALA A 868 -14.57 -1.64 -26.06
N GLY A 869 -14.84 -2.76 -25.37
CA GLY A 869 -14.33 -4.08 -25.76
C GLY A 869 -12.83 -4.30 -25.49
N GLU A 870 -12.16 -3.33 -24.85
CA GLU A 870 -10.76 -3.49 -24.42
C GLU A 870 -10.65 -4.60 -23.36
N VAL A 871 -9.71 -5.52 -23.56
CA VAL A 871 -9.34 -6.49 -22.52
C VAL A 871 -8.33 -5.82 -21.59
N PRO A 872 -8.66 -5.59 -20.30
CA PRO A 872 -7.79 -4.86 -19.39
C PRO A 872 -6.47 -5.59 -19.17
N LYS A 873 -5.37 -4.83 -19.21
CA LYS A 873 -4.01 -5.32 -18.90
C LYS A 873 -3.48 -4.59 -17.67
N CYS A 874 -3.73 -5.15 -16.50
CA CYS A 874 -3.29 -4.53 -15.25
C CYS A 874 -1.79 -4.70 -15.05
N ARG A 875 -1.14 -3.66 -14.53
CA ARG A 875 0.26 -3.72 -14.12
C ARG A 875 0.41 -4.67 -12.94
N ASN A 876 1.61 -5.18 -12.73
CA ASN A 876 1.88 -6.05 -11.59
C ASN A 876 1.47 -5.35 -10.27
N GLY A 877 0.66 -6.01 -9.44
CA GLY A 877 0.18 -5.48 -8.16
C GLY A 877 -1.07 -4.60 -8.22
N GLU A 878 -1.51 -4.15 -9.41
CA GLU A 878 -2.84 -3.53 -9.58
C GLU A 878 -3.96 -4.56 -9.39
N THR A 879 -5.15 -4.08 -9.03
CA THR A 879 -6.34 -4.93 -8.89
C THR A 879 -7.11 -4.95 -10.21
N LEU A 880 -7.48 -6.14 -10.69
CA LEU A 880 -8.46 -6.28 -11.77
C LEU A 880 -9.86 -6.28 -11.17
N PHE A 881 -10.57 -5.15 -11.24
CA PHE A 881 -12.00 -5.15 -10.93
C PHE A 881 -12.74 -6.01 -11.96
N SER A 882 -13.68 -6.84 -11.49
CA SER A 882 -14.51 -7.68 -12.36
C SER A 882 -15.92 -7.82 -11.81
N ALA A 883 -16.91 -7.34 -12.56
CA ALA A 883 -18.33 -7.56 -12.28
C ALA A 883 -18.78 -8.99 -12.59
N THR A 884 -18.23 -9.54 -13.67
CA THR A 884 -18.49 -10.91 -14.14
C THR A 884 -17.18 -11.50 -14.70
N PRO A 885 -16.36 -12.22 -13.90
CA PRO A 885 -15.37 -13.13 -14.47
C PRO A 885 -16.08 -14.13 -15.42
N PRO A 886 -15.36 -14.84 -16.31
CA PRO A 886 -15.97 -15.67 -17.36
C PRO A 886 -17.07 -16.62 -16.83
N GLY A 887 -18.33 -16.18 -16.89
CA GLY A 887 -19.54 -16.99 -16.61
C GLY A 887 -20.32 -16.74 -15.31
N SER A 888 -19.81 -16.02 -14.30
CA SER A 888 -20.51 -15.87 -13.00
C SER A 888 -20.45 -14.44 -12.45
N PRO A 889 -21.56 -13.89 -11.91
CA PRO A 889 -21.54 -12.65 -11.12
C PRO A 889 -20.63 -12.78 -9.89
N VAL A 890 -20.00 -11.67 -9.49
CA VAL A 890 -19.28 -11.57 -8.21
C VAL A 890 -20.12 -10.74 -7.26
N ASP A 891 -20.34 -11.26 -6.06
CA ASP A 891 -21.12 -10.59 -5.01
C ASP A 891 -20.49 -9.23 -4.68
N GLY A 892 -21.33 -8.18 -4.62
CA GLY A 892 -20.89 -6.81 -4.36
C GLY A 892 -20.29 -6.08 -5.57
N ASN A 893 -20.11 -6.72 -6.74
CA ASN A 893 -19.46 -6.13 -7.92
C ASN A 893 -20.41 -5.85 -9.10
N SER A 894 -21.72 -5.98 -8.95
CA SER A 894 -22.65 -5.68 -10.05
C SER A 894 -22.49 -4.23 -10.53
N ASN A 895 -22.37 -4.06 -11.85
CA ASN A 895 -22.31 -2.76 -12.51
C ASN A 895 -23.64 -2.37 -13.19
N LEU A 896 -24.72 -3.05 -12.80
CA LEU A 896 -26.07 -2.83 -13.31
C LEU A 896 -26.77 -1.67 -12.58
N GLY A 897 -27.95 -1.31 -13.05
CA GLY A 897 -28.78 -0.29 -12.43
C GLY A 897 -28.32 1.14 -12.72
N HIS A 898 -29.09 2.11 -12.22
CA HIS A 898 -28.89 3.54 -12.46
C HIS A 898 -28.62 3.80 -13.96
N SER A 899 -29.46 3.24 -14.82
CA SER A 899 -29.25 3.27 -16.27
C SER A 899 -30.09 4.34 -16.97
N LEU A 900 -29.50 4.98 -17.99
CA LEU A 900 -30.17 5.93 -18.86
C LEU A 900 -30.42 5.24 -20.21
N GLU A 901 -31.52 4.49 -20.29
CA GLU A 901 -31.85 3.66 -21.45
C GLU A 901 -33.36 3.56 -21.73
N ALA A 902 -34.20 4.35 -21.02
CA ALA A 902 -35.63 4.36 -21.30
C ALA A 902 -35.91 4.92 -22.71
N PRO A 903 -36.87 4.33 -23.45
CA PRO A 903 -37.35 4.88 -24.71
C PRO A 903 -37.82 6.34 -24.58
N PRO A 904 -37.64 7.17 -25.62
CA PRO A 904 -38.15 8.52 -25.63
C PRO A 904 -39.68 8.56 -25.43
N GLY A 905 -40.15 9.41 -24.53
CA GLY A 905 -41.58 9.61 -24.26
C GLY A 905 -42.17 8.76 -23.15
N GLU A 906 -41.44 7.76 -22.63
CA GLU A 906 -41.88 7.01 -21.44
C GLU A 906 -41.69 7.86 -20.17
N GLY A 907 -42.76 7.98 -19.37
CA GLY A 907 -42.69 8.61 -18.06
C GLY A 907 -41.94 7.75 -17.03
N PRO A 908 -41.44 8.34 -15.92
CA PRO A 908 -40.68 7.59 -14.89
C PRO A 908 -41.38 6.34 -14.33
N HIS A 909 -42.72 6.31 -14.32
CA HIS A 909 -43.50 5.16 -13.83
C HIS A 909 -43.57 3.99 -14.82
N GLU A 910 -43.20 4.22 -16.08
CA GLU A 910 -43.18 3.20 -17.14
C GLU A 910 -41.79 2.55 -17.28
N HIS A 911 -40.77 3.15 -16.66
CA HIS A 911 -39.40 2.66 -16.74
C HIS A 911 -39.26 1.29 -16.09
N LYS A 912 -38.47 0.42 -16.72
CA LYS A 912 -38.08 -0.87 -16.14
C LYS A 912 -37.23 -0.63 -14.89
N LYS A 913 -37.31 -1.56 -13.93
CA LYS A 913 -36.39 -1.60 -12.77
C LYS A 913 -34.93 -1.51 -13.24
N GLY A 914 -34.15 -0.64 -12.60
CA GLY A 914 -32.78 -0.36 -12.97
C GLY A 914 -32.58 0.79 -13.97
N VAL A 915 -33.66 1.27 -14.59
CA VAL A 915 -33.65 2.40 -15.53
C VAL A 915 -34.21 3.63 -14.83
N ILE A 916 -33.44 4.72 -14.81
CA ILE A 916 -33.77 5.95 -14.08
C ILE A 916 -34.02 7.15 -14.99
N GLY A 917 -33.93 6.96 -16.31
CA GLY A 917 -34.10 8.04 -17.26
C GLY A 917 -33.93 7.58 -18.70
N ARG A 918 -34.26 8.51 -19.61
CA ARG A 918 -34.20 8.28 -21.06
C ARG A 918 -32.78 8.06 -21.55
N LEU A 919 -32.66 7.36 -22.69
CA LEU A 919 -31.40 7.27 -23.41
C LEU A 919 -30.92 8.67 -23.85
N LEU A 920 -29.65 8.97 -23.58
CA LEU A 920 -28.98 10.17 -24.04
C LEU A 920 -28.25 9.92 -25.36
N SER A 921 -28.24 10.89 -26.26
CA SER A 921 -27.32 10.93 -27.39
C SER A 921 -25.88 11.20 -26.93
N ASP A 922 -24.90 10.93 -27.79
CA ASP A 922 -23.48 11.18 -27.48
C ASP A 922 -23.19 12.65 -27.16
N GLU A 923 -23.86 13.57 -27.86
CA GLU A 923 -23.71 15.01 -27.61
C GLU A 923 -24.36 15.44 -26.29
N GLU A 924 -25.55 14.93 -25.98
CA GLU A 924 -26.19 15.18 -24.67
C GLU A 924 -25.35 14.63 -23.51
N ARG A 925 -24.70 13.47 -23.68
CA ARG A 925 -23.78 12.93 -22.67
C ARG A 925 -22.58 13.84 -22.47
N LYS A 926 -21.97 14.33 -23.53
CA LYS A 926 -20.85 15.30 -23.44
C LYS A 926 -21.30 16.58 -22.76
N ASP A 927 -22.47 17.10 -23.12
CA ASP A 927 -23.03 18.32 -22.52
C ASP A 927 -23.26 18.14 -21.01
N LEU A 928 -23.88 17.02 -20.60
CA LEU A 928 -24.10 16.70 -19.20
C LEU A 928 -22.77 16.51 -18.44
N ILE A 929 -21.81 15.78 -19.00
CA ILE A 929 -20.46 15.62 -18.40
C ILE A 929 -19.80 16.97 -18.21
N GLU A 930 -19.87 17.86 -19.20
CA GLU A 930 -19.28 19.18 -19.12
C GLU A 930 -19.89 20.00 -17.98
N TYR A 931 -21.21 19.91 -17.77
CA TYR A 931 -21.87 20.50 -16.61
C TYR A 931 -21.44 19.86 -15.29
N LEU A 932 -21.35 18.53 -15.21
CA LEU A 932 -20.93 17.82 -14.00
C LEU A 932 -19.48 18.14 -13.57
N LYS A 933 -18.61 18.56 -14.51
CA LYS A 933 -17.29 19.13 -14.16
C LYS A 933 -17.41 20.46 -13.42
N THR A 934 -18.47 21.23 -13.64
CA THR A 934 -18.66 22.55 -13.01
C THR A 934 -19.23 22.48 -11.58
N LEU A 935 -19.73 21.31 -11.17
CA LEU A 935 -20.33 21.06 -9.85
C LEU A 935 -19.31 20.60 -8.82
#